data_AF-A2EZV5-F1
#
_entry.id   AF-A2EZV5-F1
#
_cell.length_a   1.000
_cell.length_b   1.000
_cell.length_c   1.000
_cell.angle_alpha   90.00
_cell.angle_beta   90.00
_cell.angle_gamma   90.00
#
_symmetry.space_group_name_H-M   'P 1'
#
loop_
_entity.id
_entity.type
_entity.pdbx_description
1 polymer ?
#
loop_
_entity_poly.entity_id
_entity_poly.type
_entity_poly.pdbx_seq_one_letter_code
_entity_poly.pdbx_strand_id
1 'polypeptide(L)'
;MNANNRESSQDSVNNEIQMAKSNGYVEEQFPLFASLFQQKQVPPIVFFPFMGFFFLQVLFVALWPWSEYWDRHQEHSIVPWIRTILFFIPQPSKPLYYIIISSILFGLTAFTFFCKLFAIEYYKYKRKFITFFNQEISIYNHTILFASFVPSIVGTGETFLKIARGNYSAYYIVSFIFYALTLTYESYSFALTQKLASKSLKINVTMLFNFDPTVMVITLYAMLVTILLYFLLNLFEAWSEIFIYVICILIFGYQTYYMLMNLPFFDMVTQSLAVGWFVGCVTANFISILCYFFPNMKYSVPLLLTLITYIFFSGVALVFFIFKINYIKNEMNQEFKYDEQAFEYYDIIGLNFSRSSALVHLKIAFQYNCVCFTSLSLVNYLIERYDEDELVLSMCLQLLSFFPKETRLQKHIQKLLLKRRRLSFTTRFLIYQLESLNAIRNFSINQQSKIKLIELKTMSRQVEMMTKAALDNNKLTANYFETLSEKAIRAKAIWKENIQNMPNNSKLLEEYIRYLVEAECDFTEAVYMKHRQSVIELGNSFSVDYSFRSMVAAFPNYLKKKVVDFNGRICTKIKEERLSLDKNNSFLQQSNASFNEKASDYSNSDYSKEELDAETEEFFGKQTILLSKVRLALHRTLLNKIPLSIKSIYFVSFIMTLYILLVFILGNTLSVIQIENQVDSMQQLKSLSLTRFYSALANIDIIMEFTREIGQIQQYTAKLKEFLSDDDRPFIIPFDSMLGEIINYTTLSSQNLHDLMELLAERSIKGDDVYDYASSLTNETLPMYVCFAGGYNYYPASLASIASQMLANQRLIGGRQSIIDAFSDAGTCEITTNFVP
;
A
#
# COMPACT_ATOMS: atom_id res chain seq x y z
N MET A 1 29.88 -22.81 -42.47
CA MET A 1 30.24 -22.27 -41.13
C MET A 1 29.77 -20.83 -40.87
N ASN A 2 29.44 -19.98 -41.87
CA ASN A 2 28.95 -18.61 -41.62
C ASN A 2 27.41 -18.44 -41.52
N ALA A 3 26.62 -19.50 -41.71
CA ALA A 3 25.16 -19.44 -41.59
C ALA A 3 24.65 -19.66 -40.14
N ASN A 4 25.26 -20.60 -39.40
CA ASN A 4 24.82 -20.94 -38.03
C ASN A 4 25.03 -19.81 -36.99
N ASN A 5 25.94 -18.85 -37.24
CA ASN A 5 26.13 -17.72 -36.32
C ASN A 5 25.03 -16.65 -36.43
N ARG A 6 24.26 -16.60 -37.54
CA ARG A 6 23.15 -15.63 -37.67
C ARG A 6 21.89 -16.11 -36.95
N GLU A 7 21.59 -17.40 -36.97
CA GLU A 7 20.42 -17.98 -36.26
C GLU A 7 20.54 -17.81 -34.74
N SER A 8 21.73 -18.03 -34.15
CA SER A 8 21.94 -17.81 -32.71
C SER A 8 21.71 -16.36 -32.24
N SER A 9 21.83 -15.38 -33.14
CA SER A 9 21.62 -13.96 -32.82
C SER A 9 20.15 -13.56 -32.89
N GLN A 10 19.36 -14.20 -33.76
CA GLN A 10 17.91 -14.00 -33.82
C GLN A 10 17.20 -14.71 -32.66
N ASP A 11 17.67 -15.88 -32.25
CA ASP A 11 17.13 -16.60 -31.09
C ASP A 11 17.42 -15.89 -29.76
N SER A 12 18.59 -15.24 -29.62
CA SER A 12 18.85 -14.39 -28.45
C SER A 12 17.93 -13.18 -28.38
N VAL A 13 17.61 -12.56 -29.52
CA VAL A 13 16.70 -11.40 -29.60
C VAL A 13 15.25 -11.83 -29.36
N ASN A 14 14.84 -13.00 -29.85
CA ASN A 14 13.52 -13.56 -29.56
C ASN A 14 13.37 -13.95 -28.08
N ASN A 15 14.43 -14.41 -27.43
CA ASN A 15 14.42 -14.71 -25.99
C ASN A 15 14.42 -13.44 -25.12
N GLU A 16 15.10 -12.36 -25.53
CA GLU A 16 15.00 -11.04 -24.88
C GLU A 16 13.59 -10.44 -25.00
N ILE A 17 12.94 -10.60 -26.16
CA ILE A 17 11.53 -10.21 -26.37
C ILE A 17 10.56 -11.12 -25.59
N GLN A 18 10.91 -12.39 -25.36
CA GLN A 18 10.11 -13.30 -24.53
C GLN A 18 10.16 -12.97 -23.03
N MET A 19 11.28 -12.42 -22.51
CA MET A 19 11.29 -11.90 -21.14
C MET A 19 10.37 -10.69 -20.96
N ALA A 20 10.20 -9.86 -22.00
CA ALA A 20 9.21 -8.79 -22.00
C ALA A 20 7.74 -9.27 -22.20
N LYS A 21 7.52 -10.55 -22.54
CA LYS A 21 6.19 -11.15 -22.74
C LYS A 21 5.73 -12.08 -21.61
N SER A 22 6.56 -12.24 -20.58
CA SER A 22 6.12 -12.83 -19.31
C SER A 22 5.17 -11.82 -18.67
N ASN A 23 3.86 -11.95 -18.88
CA ASN A 23 2.85 -11.03 -18.32
C ASN A 23 2.67 -11.26 -16.80
N GLY A 24 3.76 -11.19 -16.03
CA GLY A 24 3.69 -11.21 -14.57
C GLY A 24 3.25 -9.85 -14.07
N TYR A 25 2.22 -9.80 -13.23
CA TYR A 25 1.72 -8.56 -12.59
C TYR A 25 2.84 -7.75 -11.89
N VAL A 26 3.88 -8.44 -11.38
CA VAL A 26 5.06 -7.81 -10.76
C VAL A 26 5.93 -7.07 -11.77
N GLU A 27 6.05 -7.58 -13.01
CA GLU A 27 6.92 -7.00 -14.05
C GLU A 27 6.34 -5.69 -14.59
N GLU A 28 5.01 -5.52 -14.59
CA GLU A 28 4.35 -4.25 -14.91
C GLU A 28 4.76 -3.11 -13.94
N GLN A 29 5.17 -3.44 -12.71
CA GLN A 29 5.59 -2.47 -11.70
C GLN A 29 7.06 -2.05 -11.84
N PHE A 30 7.87 -2.73 -12.67
CA PHE A 30 9.30 -2.44 -12.81
C PHE A 30 9.62 -1.00 -13.20
N PRO A 31 8.92 -0.37 -14.17
CA PRO A 31 9.20 1.02 -14.54
C PRO A 31 8.94 1.98 -13.38
N LEU A 32 7.88 1.72 -12.59
CA LEU A 32 7.57 2.52 -11.40
C LEU A 32 8.70 2.43 -10.39
N PHE A 33 9.11 1.23 -9.97
CA PHE A 33 10.20 1.06 -9.00
C PHE A 33 11.54 1.59 -9.51
N ALA A 34 11.85 1.40 -10.80
CA ALA A 34 13.04 2.00 -11.39
C ALA A 34 13.01 3.53 -11.29
N SER A 35 11.87 4.16 -11.57
CA SER A 35 11.70 5.61 -11.42
C SER A 35 11.73 6.08 -9.96
N LEU A 36 11.14 5.32 -9.03
CA LEU A 36 11.16 5.62 -7.59
C LEU A 36 12.59 5.62 -7.06
N PHE A 37 13.37 4.60 -7.41
CA PHE A 37 14.78 4.54 -7.01
C PHE A 37 15.58 5.66 -7.67
N GLN A 38 15.28 6.04 -8.93
CA GLN A 38 15.95 7.11 -9.66
C GLN A 38 15.66 8.53 -9.13
N GLN A 39 14.50 8.77 -8.54
CA GLN A 39 14.11 10.09 -8.05
C GLN A 39 14.73 10.42 -6.68
N LYS A 40 14.47 11.64 -6.19
CA LYS A 40 15.19 12.29 -5.09
C LYS A 40 15.05 11.48 -3.79
N GLN A 41 16.17 11.31 -3.08
CA GLN A 41 16.23 10.55 -1.83
C GLN A 41 15.37 11.22 -0.76
N VAL A 42 14.69 10.39 0.04
CA VAL A 42 14.00 10.86 1.25
C VAL A 42 15.06 11.45 2.18
N PRO A 43 14.88 12.69 2.67
CA PRO A 43 15.83 13.30 3.59
C PRO A 43 16.05 12.38 4.82
N PRO A 44 17.31 12.13 5.23
CA PRO A 44 17.59 11.25 6.36
C PRO A 44 16.88 11.69 7.66
N ILE A 45 16.64 13.01 7.83
CA ILE A 45 15.93 13.58 8.97
C ILE A 45 14.47 13.10 9.09
N VAL A 46 13.83 12.76 7.98
CA VAL A 46 12.47 12.20 7.98
C VAL A 46 12.51 10.70 8.20
N PHE A 47 13.54 10.02 7.71
CA PHE A 47 13.62 8.56 7.74
C PHE A 47 14.06 8.00 9.10
N PHE A 48 15.06 8.60 9.75
CA PHE A 48 15.61 8.08 11.01
C PHE A 48 14.61 8.00 12.17
N PRO A 49 13.74 8.99 12.42
CA PRO A 49 12.77 8.91 13.51
C PRO A 49 11.80 7.74 13.34
N PHE A 50 11.31 7.50 12.12
CA PHE A 50 10.38 6.40 11.83
C PHE A 50 11.04 5.03 11.97
N MET A 51 12.30 4.92 11.55
CA MET A 51 13.05 3.68 11.74
C MET A 51 13.37 3.42 13.22
N GLY A 52 13.80 4.44 13.95
CA GLY A 52 14.02 4.34 15.40
C GLY A 52 12.74 3.95 16.13
N PHE A 53 11.61 4.53 15.72
CA PHE A 53 10.29 4.17 16.22
C PHE A 53 9.93 2.71 15.91
N PHE A 54 10.18 2.22 14.70
CA PHE A 54 9.97 0.80 14.34
C PHE A 54 10.83 -0.15 15.17
N PHE A 55 12.12 0.12 15.34
CA PHE A 55 12.99 -0.73 16.15
C PHE A 55 12.55 -0.77 17.61
N LEU A 56 12.12 0.38 18.14
CA LEU A 56 11.60 0.49 19.49
C LEU A 56 10.26 -0.27 19.61
N GLN A 57 9.32 -0.10 18.67
CA GLN A 57 8.08 -0.89 18.62
C GLN A 57 8.36 -2.39 18.72
N VAL A 58 9.27 -2.94 17.91
CA VAL A 58 9.57 -4.37 17.93
C VAL A 58 10.23 -4.81 19.23
N LEU A 59 11.16 -4.02 19.77
CA LEU A 59 11.80 -4.34 21.05
C LEU A 59 10.75 -4.39 22.18
N PHE A 60 9.78 -3.48 22.18
CA PHE A 60 8.67 -3.48 23.12
C PHE A 60 7.67 -4.61 22.89
N VAL A 61 7.40 -5.00 21.64
CA VAL A 61 6.60 -6.19 21.35
C VAL A 61 7.25 -7.45 21.92
N ALA A 62 8.57 -7.56 21.86
CA ALA A 62 9.30 -8.71 22.39
C ALA A 62 9.24 -8.84 23.93
N LEU A 63 8.79 -7.80 24.64
CA LEU A 63 8.47 -7.85 26.07
C LEU A 63 7.04 -8.35 26.36
N TRP A 64 6.22 -8.52 25.33
CA TRP A 64 4.85 -9.02 25.37
C TRP A 64 3.96 -8.22 26.34
N PRO A 65 3.66 -6.93 26.06
CA PRO A 65 2.88 -6.06 26.94
C PRO A 65 1.44 -6.56 27.20
N TRP A 66 1.01 -7.64 26.55
CA TRP A 66 -0.29 -8.29 26.72
C TRP A 66 -0.25 -9.51 27.65
N SER A 67 0.91 -9.92 28.16
CA SER A 67 1.00 -11.04 29.10
C SER A 67 0.35 -10.67 30.43
N GLU A 68 -0.14 -11.66 31.18
CA GLU A 68 -0.76 -11.46 32.50
C GLU A 68 0.12 -10.65 33.47
N TYR A 69 1.45 -10.75 33.35
CA TYR A 69 2.39 -10.00 34.17
C TYR A 69 2.16 -8.47 34.07
N TRP A 70 1.94 -7.96 32.86
CA TRP A 70 1.72 -6.53 32.63
C TRP A 70 0.31 -6.10 33.05
N ASP A 71 -0.67 -6.99 32.95
CA ASP A 71 -2.04 -6.73 33.40
C ASP A 71 -2.12 -6.52 34.92
N ARG A 72 -1.33 -7.26 35.71
CA ARG A 72 -1.22 -7.06 37.17
C ARG A 72 -0.58 -5.74 37.57
N HIS A 73 0.15 -5.09 36.67
CA HIS A 73 0.87 -3.84 36.92
C HIS A 73 0.25 -2.62 36.22
N GLN A 74 -1.00 -2.73 35.73
CA GLN A 74 -1.68 -1.64 35.02
C GLN A 74 -1.87 -0.36 35.84
N GLU A 75 -1.80 -0.42 37.18
CA GLU A 75 -1.90 0.76 38.05
C GLU A 75 -0.75 1.76 37.86
N HIS A 76 0.37 1.33 37.29
CA HIS A 76 1.49 2.22 36.98
C HIS A 76 1.27 2.96 35.65
N SER A 77 1.35 4.29 35.71
CA SER A 77 1.08 5.19 34.59
C SER A 77 1.92 4.94 33.34
N ILE A 78 3.10 4.32 33.41
CA ILE A 78 4.03 4.28 32.27
C ILE A 78 3.60 3.27 31.18
N VAL A 79 3.11 2.09 31.55
CA VAL A 79 2.83 1.00 30.59
C VAL A 79 1.67 1.34 29.64
N PRO A 80 0.54 1.89 30.10
CA PRO A 80 -0.54 2.32 29.21
C PRO A 80 -0.10 3.39 28.22
N TRP A 81 0.75 4.34 28.65
CA TRP A 81 1.30 5.39 27.78
C TRP A 81 2.21 4.83 26.70
N ILE A 82 3.12 3.90 27.06
CA ILE A 82 3.98 3.23 26.10
C ILE A 82 3.15 2.46 25.08
N ARG A 83 2.13 1.72 25.52
CA ARG A 83 1.24 0.98 24.61
C ARG A 83 0.46 1.92 23.67
N THR A 84 0.00 3.05 24.20
CA THR A 84 -0.73 4.07 23.41
C THR A 84 0.18 4.72 22.38
N ILE A 85 1.41 5.07 22.73
CA ILE A 85 2.35 5.75 21.83
C ILE A 85 2.86 4.79 20.74
N LEU A 86 3.20 3.55 21.11
CA LEU A 86 3.84 2.61 20.18
C LEU A 86 2.86 1.87 19.28
N PHE A 87 1.66 1.53 19.77
CA PHE A 87 0.67 0.77 19.02
C PHE A 87 -0.53 1.60 18.60
N PHE A 88 -0.56 2.89 18.94
CA PHE A 88 -1.67 3.81 18.71
C PHE A 88 -2.99 3.45 19.42
N ILE A 89 -3.02 2.41 20.27
CA ILE A 89 -4.23 1.91 20.93
C ILE A 89 -4.27 2.40 22.40
N PRO A 90 -5.21 3.28 22.78
CA PRO A 90 -5.36 3.70 24.18
C PRO A 90 -5.95 2.60 25.06
N GLN A 91 -5.51 2.53 26.32
CA GLN A 91 -6.13 1.71 27.36
C GLN A 91 -6.87 2.58 28.39
N PRO A 92 -8.10 2.24 28.81
CA PRO A 92 -8.91 1.08 28.38
C PRO A 92 -9.47 1.24 26.96
N SER A 93 -9.45 0.16 26.20
CA SER A 93 -9.65 0.21 24.75
C SER A 93 -11.13 0.07 24.36
N LYS A 94 -11.83 1.21 24.25
CA LYS A 94 -13.20 1.27 23.73
C LYS A 94 -13.26 0.77 22.28
N PRO A 95 -14.36 0.09 21.84
CA PRO A 95 -14.50 -0.41 20.46
C PRO A 95 -14.29 0.67 19.39
N LEU A 96 -14.73 1.90 19.68
CA LEU A 96 -14.63 3.06 18.79
C LEU A 96 -13.18 3.44 18.44
N TYR A 97 -12.21 3.20 19.32
CA TYR A 97 -10.81 3.52 19.00
C TYR A 97 -10.21 2.57 17.97
N TYR A 98 -10.55 1.28 18.02
CA TYR A 98 -10.05 0.30 17.05
C TYR A 98 -10.48 0.64 15.64
N ILE A 99 -11.75 1.02 15.46
CA ILE A 99 -12.28 1.35 14.14
C ILE A 99 -11.68 2.66 13.61
N ILE A 100 -11.45 3.67 14.45
CA ILE A 100 -10.82 4.91 14.01
C ILE A 100 -9.40 4.64 13.52
N ILE A 101 -8.58 3.94 14.31
CA ILE A 101 -7.19 3.66 13.96
C ILE A 101 -7.12 2.75 12.74
N SER A 102 -7.91 1.68 12.69
CA SER A 102 -7.95 0.77 11.54
C SER A 102 -8.41 1.49 10.28
N SER A 103 -9.36 2.42 10.38
CA SER A 103 -9.83 3.20 9.23
C SER A 103 -8.78 4.19 8.73
N ILE A 104 -8.01 4.81 9.62
CA ILE A 104 -6.91 5.72 9.24
C ILE A 104 -5.80 4.93 8.52
N LEU A 105 -5.35 3.82 9.11
CA LEU A 105 -4.30 2.97 8.51
C LEU A 105 -4.77 2.36 7.19
N PHE A 106 -6.01 1.85 7.14
CA PHE A 106 -6.62 1.36 5.91
C PHE A 106 -6.71 2.46 4.85
N GLY A 107 -7.17 3.66 5.21
CA GLY A 107 -7.22 4.82 4.31
C GLY A 107 -5.86 5.18 3.72
N LEU A 108 -4.79 5.20 4.53
CA LEU A 108 -3.42 5.45 4.06
C LEU A 108 -2.92 4.35 3.12
N THR A 109 -3.12 3.07 3.47
CA THR A 109 -2.75 1.95 2.58
C THR A 109 -3.53 1.97 1.27
N ALA A 110 -4.84 2.20 1.31
CA ALA A 110 -5.69 2.28 0.14
C ALA A 110 -5.29 3.45 -0.76
N PHE A 111 -5.04 4.63 -0.17
CA PHE A 111 -4.56 5.80 -0.92
C PHE A 111 -3.25 5.50 -1.65
N THR A 112 -2.28 4.89 -0.98
CA THR A 112 -0.99 4.56 -1.62
C THR A 112 -1.11 3.46 -2.67
N PHE A 113 -2.01 2.50 -2.48
CA PHE A 113 -2.36 1.52 -3.50
C PHE A 113 -2.96 2.19 -4.74
N PHE A 114 -3.94 3.08 -4.58
CA PHE A 114 -4.53 3.83 -5.69
C PHE A 114 -3.52 4.75 -6.37
N CYS A 115 -2.63 5.42 -5.62
CA CYS A 115 -1.55 6.21 -6.21
C CYS A 115 -0.59 5.36 -7.04
N LYS A 116 -0.24 4.15 -6.60
CA LYS A 116 0.59 3.21 -7.39
C LYS A 116 -0.12 2.77 -8.66
N LEU A 117 -1.40 2.38 -8.57
CA LEU A 117 -2.20 2.01 -9.74
C LEU A 117 -2.34 3.17 -10.72
N PHE A 118 -2.69 4.36 -10.23
CA PHE A 118 -2.80 5.57 -11.04
C PHE A 118 -1.47 5.93 -11.69
N ALA A 119 -0.34 5.83 -10.98
CA ALA A 119 0.98 6.09 -11.54
C ALA A 119 1.35 5.10 -12.65
N ILE A 120 1.00 3.82 -12.50
CA ILE A 120 1.21 2.78 -13.53
C ILE A 120 0.32 3.04 -14.75
N GLU A 121 -0.97 3.32 -14.55
CA GLU A 121 -1.91 3.56 -15.65
C GLU A 121 -1.60 4.87 -16.39
N TYR A 122 -1.24 5.91 -15.64
CA TYR A 122 -0.75 7.16 -16.19
C TYR A 122 0.55 6.95 -16.98
N TYR A 123 1.45 6.09 -16.50
CA TYR A 123 2.65 5.72 -17.25
C TYR A 123 2.30 4.95 -18.54
N LYS A 124 1.31 4.05 -18.52
CA LYS A 124 0.85 3.37 -19.75
C LYS A 124 0.35 4.37 -20.81
N TYR A 125 -0.34 5.43 -20.38
CA TYR A 125 -0.91 6.45 -21.28
C TYR A 125 0.10 7.54 -21.71
N LYS A 126 0.78 8.19 -20.76
CA LYS A 126 1.69 9.34 -21.03
C LYS A 126 3.17 8.96 -21.12
N ARG A 127 3.56 7.73 -20.74
CA ARG A 127 4.95 7.25 -20.71
C ARG A 127 5.90 8.11 -19.88
N LYS A 128 5.35 8.88 -18.94
CA LYS A 128 6.09 9.74 -18.02
C LYS A 128 5.49 9.59 -16.63
N PHE A 129 6.32 9.42 -15.62
CA PHE A 129 5.87 9.46 -14.23
C PHE A 129 5.73 10.91 -13.76
N ILE A 130 4.68 11.18 -12.99
CA ILE A 130 4.51 12.44 -12.28
C ILE A 130 5.42 12.39 -11.05
N THR A 131 6.38 13.31 -10.95
CA THR A 131 7.38 13.34 -9.89
C THR A 131 6.77 13.47 -8.49
N PHE A 132 5.66 14.19 -8.37
CA PHE A 132 4.95 14.37 -7.11
C PHE A 132 4.44 13.05 -6.51
N PHE A 133 3.70 12.24 -7.28
CA PHE A 133 3.18 10.95 -6.79
C PHE A 133 4.28 9.96 -6.42
N ASN A 134 5.38 9.97 -7.17
CA ASN A 134 6.53 9.12 -6.88
C ASN A 134 7.20 9.48 -5.55
N GLN A 135 7.27 10.77 -5.21
CA GLN A 135 7.80 11.21 -3.92
C GLN A 135 6.93 10.71 -2.77
N GLU A 136 5.60 10.82 -2.88
CA GLU A 136 4.67 10.33 -1.87
C GLU A 136 4.75 8.80 -1.69
N ILE A 137 4.80 8.05 -2.80
CA ILE A 137 4.98 6.59 -2.77
C ILE A 137 6.31 6.21 -2.11
N SER A 138 7.38 6.96 -2.41
CA SER A 138 8.70 6.76 -1.80
C SER A 138 8.70 7.03 -0.30
N ILE A 139 8.10 8.15 0.15
CA ILE A 139 7.96 8.47 1.57
C ILE A 139 7.19 7.35 2.28
N TYR A 140 6.05 6.94 1.73
CA TYR A 140 5.24 5.88 2.31
C TYR A 140 6.01 4.57 2.45
N ASN A 141 6.61 4.06 1.36
CA ASN A 141 7.31 2.79 1.36
C ASN A 141 8.55 2.79 2.28
N HIS A 142 9.22 3.94 2.43
CA HIS A 142 10.43 4.04 3.25
C HIS A 142 10.19 4.46 4.70
N THR A 143 9.07 5.11 5.05
CA THR A 143 8.86 5.66 6.41
C THR A 143 7.59 5.12 7.06
N ILE A 144 6.42 5.51 6.54
CA ILE A 144 5.11 5.20 7.11
C ILE A 144 4.91 3.70 7.23
N LEU A 145 5.25 2.95 6.17
CA LEU A 145 5.08 1.49 6.14
C LEU A 145 5.77 0.80 7.33
N PHE A 146 6.94 1.28 7.76
CA PHE A 146 7.62 0.68 8.92
C PHE A 146 6.87 0.97 10.22
N ALA A 147 6.45 2.22 10.42
CA ALA A 147 5.78 2.64 11.65
C ALA A 147 4.37 2.05 11.81
N SER A 148 3.66 1.80 10.71
CA SER A 148 2.32 1.20 10.71
C SER A 148 2.32 -0.33 10.79
N PHE A 149 3.38 -1.00 10.34
CA PHE A 149 3.42 -2.46 10.23
C PHE A 149 3.18 -3.19 11.55
N VAL A 150 3.88 -2.80 12.62
CA VAL A 150 3.74 -3.45 13.93
C VAL A 150 2.35 -3.18 14.55
N PRO A 151 1.84 -1.94 14.58
CA PRO A 151 0.45 -1.66 14.96
C PRO A 151 -0.58 -2.47 14.18
N SER A 152 -0.39 -2.66 12.86
CA SER A 152 -1.29 -3.47 12.04
C SER A 152 -1.33 -4.94 12.47
N ILE A 153 -0.17 -5.54 12.77
CA ILE A 153 -0.10 -6.93 13.27
C ILE A 153 -0.81 -7.05 14.62
N VAL A 154 -0.46 -6.16 15.55
CA VAL A 154 -1.01 -6.14 16.90
C VAL A 154 -2.52 -5.90 16.88
N GLY A 155 -2.99 -4.93 16.09
CA GLY A 155 -4.41 -4.62 15.93
C GLY A 155 -5.19 -5.80 15.35
N THR A 156 -4.62 -6.52 14.38
CA THR A 156 -5.20 -7.76 13.84
C THR A 156 -5.34 -8.81 14.95
N GLY A 157 -4.29 -9.05 15.73
CA GLY A 157 -4.29 -10.06 16.80
C GLY A 157 -5.22 -9.72 17.97
N GLU A 158 -5.22 -8.48 18.44
CA GLU A 158 -6.06 -8.06 19.57
C GLU A 158 -7.56 -8.04 19.21
N THR A 159 -7.91 -7.57 18.01
CA THR A 159 -9.31 -7.60 17.55
C THR A 159 -9.79 -9.05 17.37
N PHE A 160 -8.93 -9.93 16.83
CA PHE A 160 -9.21 -11.36 16.77
C PHE A 160 -9.45 -11.98 18.14
N LEU A 161 -8.58 -11.72 19.12
CA LEU A 161 -8.72 -12.23 20.49
C LEU A 161 -10.05 -11.81 21.12
N LYS A 162 -10.46 -10.55 20.93
CA LYS A 162 -11.73 -10.03 21.46
C LYS A 162 -12.96 -10.69 20.83
N ILE A 163 -12.92 -10.92 19.52
CA ILE A 163 -13.98 -11.62 18.79
C ILE A 163 -14.08 -13.07 19.30
N ALA A 164 -12.94 -13.74 19.46
CA ALA A 164 -12.89 -15.12 19.95
C ALA A 164 -13.36 -15.28 21.40
N ARG A 165 -13.19 -14.26 22.25
CA ARG A 165 -13.74 -14.20 23.63
C ARG A 165 -15.24 -13.85 23.69
N GLY A 166 -15.93 -13.73 22.56
CA GLY A 166 -17.39 -13.54 22.50
C GLY A 166 -17.87 -12.09 22.35
N ASN A 167 -16.98 -11.12 22.16
CA ASN A 167 -17.38 -9.72 21.92
C ASN A 167 -17.66 -9.47 20.43
N TYR A 168 -18.88 -9.78 19.99
CA TYR A 168 -19.31 -9.67 18.59
C TYR A 168 -19.78 -8.27 18.17
N SER A 169 -19.25 -7.20 18.77
CA SER A 169 -19.60 -5.84 18.32
C SER A 169 -19.14 -5.64 16.87
N ALA A 170 -20.01 -5.06 16.03
CA ALA A 170 -19.71 -4.81 14.61
C ALA A 170 -18.40 -4.02 14.42
N TYR A 171 -18.09 -3.12 15.35
CA TYR A 171 -16.86 -2.35 15.36
C TYR A 171 -15.60 -3.23 15.38
N TYR A 172 -15.57 -4.29 16.19
CA TYR A 172 -14.40 -5.19 16.25
C TYR A 172 -14.24 -6.00 14.96
N ILE A 173 -15.35 -6.48 14.39
CA ILE A 173 -15.33 -7.26 13.15
C ILE A 173 -14.83 -6.41 11.98
N VAL A 174 -15.36 -5.19 11.82
CA VAL A 174 -14.93 -4.27 10.77
C VAL A 174 -13.46 -3.87 10.96
N SER A 175 -13.04 -3.59 12.21
CA SER A 175 -11.65 -3.26 12.52
C SER A 175 -10.70 -4.40 12.17
N PHE A 176 -11.07 -5.65 12.49
CA PHE A 176 -10.29 -6.83 12.16
C PHE A 176 -10.08 -6.98 10.65
N ILE A 177 -11.14 -6.80 9.86
CA ILE A 177 -11.07 -6.87 8.39
C ILE A 177 -10.12 -5.79 7.85
N PHE A 178 -10.24 -4.54 8.34
CA PHE A 178 -9.36 -3.44 7.90
C PHE A 178 -7.90 -3.70 8.26
N TYR A 179 -7.61 -4.12 9.50
CA TYR A 179 -6.24 -4.47 9.89
C TYR A 179 -5.66 -5.63 9.07
N ALA A 180 -6.44 -6.68 8.78
CA ALA A 180 -5.99 -7.80 7.98
C ALA A 180 -5.66 -7.40 6.53
N LEU A 181 -6.49 -6.55 5.91
CA LEU A 181 -6.23 -6.01 4.57
C LEU A 181 -4.99 -5.11 4.54
N THR A 182 -4.85 -4.23 5.54
CA THR A 182 -3.66 -3.39 5.70
C THR A 182 -2.40 -4.24 5.88
N LEU A 183 -2.43 -5.26 6.74
CA LEU A 183 -1.30 -6.15 7.00
C LEU A 183 -0.85 -6.95 5.78
N THR A 184 -1.80 -7.50 5.01
CA THR A 184 -1.49 -8.24 3.77
C THR A 184 -0.87 -7.32 2.72
N TYR A 185 -1.38 -6.09 2.58
CA TYR A 185 -0.79 -5.10 1.68
C TYR A 185 0.60 -4.65 2.11
N GLU A 186 0.79 -4.30 3.38
CA GLU A 186 2.07 -3.81 3.91
C GLU A 186 3.15 -4.88 3.82
N SER A 187 2.84 -6.13 4.17
CA SER A 187 3.79 -7.25 4.05
C SER A 187 4.21 -7.51 2.60
N TYR A 188 3.26 -7.49 1.64
CA TYR A 188 3.55 -7.62 0.22
C TYR A 188 4.40 -6.44 -0.29
N SER A 189 4.01 -5.20 0.02
CA SER A 189 4.70 -3.98 -0.42
C SER A 189 6.11 -3.90 0.16
N PHE A 190 6.30 -4.30 1.41
CA PHE A 190 7.61 -4.38 2.04
C PHE A 190 8.52 -5.40 1.35
N ALA A 191 8.04 -6.64 1.22
CA ALA A 191 8.83 -7.72 0.64
C ALA A 191 9.23 -7.40 -0.80
N LEU A 192 8.32 -6.79 -1.58
CA LEU A 192 8.60 -6.35 -2.94
C LEU A 192 9.63 -5.21 -2.97
N THR A 193 9.42 -4.16 -2.18
CA THR A 193 10.32 -2.99 -2.16
C THR A 193 11.73 -3.39 -1.74
N GLN A 194 11.90 -4.22 -0.70
CA GLN A 194 13.21 -4.68 -0.24
C GLN A 194 13.91 -5.57 -1.29
N LYS A 195 13.17 -6.52 -1.89
CA LYS A 195 13.73 -7.39 -2.93
C LYS A 195 14.19 -6.60 -4.15
N LEU A 196 13.41 -5.62 -4.61
CA LEU A 196 13.78 -4.77 -5.75
C LEU A 196 14.88 -3.76 -5.39
N ALA A 197 14.86 -3.16 -4.20
CA ALA A 197 15.88 -2.21 -3.76
C ALA A 197 17.26 -2.86 -3.65
N SER A 198 17.34 -4.09 -3.13
CA SER A 198 18.61 -4.81 -2.96
C SER A 198 19.35 -5.09 -4.27
N LYS A 199 18.60 -5.26 -5.37
CA LYS A 199 19.13 -5.55 -6.70
C LYS A 199 19.12 -4.33 -7.62
N SER A 200 18.84 -3.14 -7.10
CA SER A 200 18.84 -1.95 -7.94
C SER A 200 20.25 -1.51 -8.34
N LEU A 201 20.38 -0.99 -9.57
CA LEU A 201 21.60 -0.36 -10.11
C LEU A 201 21.81 1.08 -9.64
N LYS A 202 20.92 1.61 -8.81
CA LYS A 202 21.12 2.89 -8.14
C LYS A 202 21.20 2.64 -6.65
N ILE A 203 22.34 2.97 -6.06
CA ILE A 203 22.54 2.80 -4.63
C ILE A 203 21.75 3.89 -3.92
N ASN A 204 20.73 3.48 -3.17
CA ASN A 204 20.02 4.37 -2.28
C ASN A 204 20.73 4.33 -0.93
N VAL A 205 21.31 5.45 -0.48
CA VAL A 205 22.07 5.52 0.76
C VAL A 205 21.08 5.63 1.93
N THR A 206 20.37 4.54 2.20
CA THR A 206 19.51 4.39 3.37
C THR A 206 20.17 3.43 4.36
N MET A 207 19.91 3.56 5.66
CA MET A 207 20.48 2.64 6.66
C MET A 207 20.14 1.18 6.39
N LEU A 208 18.95 0.90 5.84
CA LEU A 208 18.49 -0.45 5.46
C LEU A 208 18.97 -0.88 4.07
N PHE A 209 19.96 -0.20 3.48
CA PHE A 209 20.50 -0.60 2.21
C PHE A 209 21.26 -1.92 2.36
N ASN A 210 20.71 -2.96 1.73
CA ASN A 210 21.18 -4.33 1.85
C ASN A 210 21.37 -4.92 0.45
N PHE A 211 22.47 -5.63 0.23
CA PHE A 211 22.66 -6.43 -0.99
C PHE A 211 21.87 -7.75 -0.95
N ASP A 212 21.47 -8.17 0.25
CA ASP A 212 20.66 -9.37 0.46
C ASP A 212 19.38 -9.00 1.25
N PRO A 213 18.21 -9.04 0.61
CA PRO A 213 16.95 -8.68 1.24
C PRO A 213 16.40 -9.81 2.14
N THR A 214 16.98 -11.02 2.09
CA THR A 214 16.43 -12.21 2.74
C THR A 214 16.29 -12.02 4.24
N VAL A 215 17.27 -11.41 4.90
CA VAL A 215 17.21 -11.17 6.35
C VAL A 215 16.01 -10.32 6.73
N MET A 216 15.85 -9.15 6.11
CA MET A 216 14.75 -8.24 6.43
C MET A 216 13.37 -8.86 6.15
N VAL A 217 13.27 -9.65 5.07
CA VAL A 217 12.02 -10.32 4.71
C VAL A 217 11.71 -11.46 5.70
N ILE A 218 12.71 -12.27 6.05
CA ILE A 218 12.58 -13.35 7.04
C ILE A 218 12.23 -12.77 8.42
N THR A 219 12.85 -11.67 8.82
CA THR A 219 12.58 -11.03 10.12
C THR A 219 11.15 -10.51 10.18
N LEU A 220 10.65 -9.92 9.10
CA LEU A 220 9.28 -9.43 9.03
C LEU A 220 8.28 -10.58 9.12
N TYR A 221 8.46 -11.65 8.34
CA TYR A 221 7.56 -12.80 8.39
C TYR A 221 7.65 -13.54 9.72
N ALA A 222 8.84 -13.64 10.31
CA ALA A 222 9.02 -14.18 11.65
C ALA A 222 8.18 -13.40 12.66
N MET A 223 8.29 -12.07 12.68
CA MET A 223 7.47 -11.22 13.58
C MET A 223 5.97 -11.41 13.34
N LEU A 224 5.52 -11.41 12.09
CA LEU A 224 4.11 -11.62 11.74
C LEU A 224 3.60 -12.94 12.30
N VAL A 225 4.34 -14.04 12.07
CA VAL A 225 3.96 -15.37 12.54
C VAL A 225 3.97 -15.44 14.06
N THR A 226 5.02 -14.95 14.73
CA THR A 226 5.15 -15.07 16.18
C THR A 226 4.11 -14.25 16.93
N ILE A 227 3.82 -13.02 16.48
CA ILE A 227 2.85 -12.14 17.15
C ILE A 227 1.42 -12.64 16.95
N LEU A 228 1.04 -13.05 15.73
CA LEU A 228 -0.30 -13.59 15.49
C LEU A 228 -0.52 -14.91 16.24
N LEU A 229 0.51 -15.77 16.28
CA LEU A 229 0.47 -17.02 17.04
C LEU A 229 0.38 -16.76 18.55
N TYR A 230 0.96 -15.66 19.05
CA TYR A 230 0.77 -15.21 20.44
C TYR A 230 -0.69 -14.91 20.78
N PHE A 231 -1.36 -14.10 19.97
CA PHE A 231 -2.78 -13.82 20.21
C PHE A 231 -3.66 -15.07 20.05
N LEU A 232 -3.27 -16.02 19.20
CA LEU A 232 -3.96 -17.31 19.08
C LEU A 232 -3.74 -18.19 20.31
N LEU A 233 -2.52 -18.28 20.85
CA LEU A 233 -2.24 -19.07 22.04
C LEU A 233 -2.82 -18.47 23.33
N ASN A 234 -3.02 -17.15 23.38
CA ASN A 234 -3.70 -16.47 24.49
C ASN A 234 -5.22 -16.81 24.59
N LEU A 235 -5.73 -17.69 23.72
CA LEU A 235 -7.04 -18.36 23.89
C LEU A 235 -6.96 -19.60 24.78
N PHE A 236 -5.77 -20.16 24.95
CA PHE A 236 -5.50 -21.32 25.79
C PHE A 236 -4.96 -20.88 27.16
N GLU A 237 -4.51 -21.85 27.96
CA GLU A 237 -3.94 -21.59 29.29
C GLU A 237 -2.62 -20.81 29.21
N ALA A 238 -2.32 -20.02 30.26
CA ALA A 238 -1.19 -19.10 30.29
C ALA A 238 0.20 -19.75 30.09
N TRP A 239 0.36 -21.04 30.39
CA TRP A 239 1.63 -21.74 30.12
C TRP A 239 1.96 -21.85 28.63
N SER A 240 0.94 -21.78 27.76
CA SER A 240 1.12 -21.84 26.30
C SER A 240 1.90 -20.63 25.76
N GLU A 241 1.88 -19.49 26.46
CA GLU A 241 2.64 -18.29 26.10
C GLU A 241 4.16 -18.56 26.11
N ILE A 242 4.64 -19.42 27.03
CA ILE A 242 6.06 -19.78 27.18
C ILE A 242 6.60 -20.44 25.90
N PHE A 243 5.79 -21.25 25.23
CA PHE A 243 6.19 -21.94 24.01
C PHE A 243 6.58 -20.95 22.90
N ILE A 244 5.88 -19.83 22.83
CA ILE A 244 6.15 -18.78 21.84
C ILE A 244 7.42 -18.04 22.17
N TYR A 245 7.66 -17.75 23.45
CA TYR A 245 8.89 -17.10 23.88
C TYR A 245 10.11 -17.93 23.48
N VAL A 246 10.04 -19.27 23.63
CA VAL A 246 11.08 -20.20 23.18
C VAL A 246 11.25 -20.17 21.66
N ILE A 247 10.17 -20.24 20.88
CA ILE A 247 10.24 -20.13 19.41
C ILE A 247 10.87 -18.81 18.98
N CYS A 248 10.51 -17.69 19.61
CA CYS A 248 11.06 -16.37 19.31
C CYS A 248 12.57 -16.32 19.61
N ILE A 249 13.01 -16.89 20.73
CA ILE A 249 14.43 -17.00 21.08
C ILE A 249 15.20 -17.77 19.99
N LEU A 250 14.67 -18.90 19.52
CA LEU A 250 15.29 -19.69 18.46
C LEU A 250 15.39 -18.92 17.14
N ILE A 251 14.31 -18.25 16.72
CA ILE A 251 14.27 -17.50 15.46
C ILE A 251 15.21 -16.29 15.50
N PHE A 252 15.13 -15.45 16.53
CA PHE A 252 15.99 -14.28 16.66
C PHE A 252 17.45 -14.66 16.96
N GLY A 253 17.69 -15.76 17.66
CA GLY A 253 19.02 -16.35 17.83
C GLY A 253 19.64 -16.77 16.49
N TYR A 254 18.87 -17.47 15.65
CA TYR A 254 19.30 -17.84 14.30
C TYR A 254 19.57 -16.60 13.43
N GLN A 255 18.73 -15.56 13.50
CA GLN A 255 18.94 -14.31 12.76
C GLN A 255 20.20 -13.58 13.22
N THR A 256 20.47 -13.57 14.53
CA THR A 256 21.71 -13.01 15.11
C THR A 256 22.93 -13.75 14.55
N TYR A 257 22.90 -15.09 14.55
CA TYR A 257 23.96 -15.91 13.96
C TYR A 257 24.16 -15.63 12.48
N TYR A 258 23.08 -15.58 11.70
CA TYR A 258 23.14 -15.27 10.26
C TYR A 258 23.76 -13.89 10.01
N MET A 259 23.38 -12.88 10.81
CA MET A 259 23.90 -11.51 10.71
C MET A 259 25.39 -11.42 10.99
N LEU A 260 25.88 -12.13 12.02
CA LEU A 260 27.31 -12.19 12.34
C LEU A 260 28.12 -12.84 11.21
N MET A 261 27.55 -13.82 10.51
CA MET A 261 28.24 -14.54 9.43
C MET A 261 28.22 -13.77 8.10
N ASN A 262 27.07 -13.29 7.65
CA ASN A 262 26.84 -12.90 6.25
C ASN A 262 26.89 -11.40 5.93
N LEU A 263 27.03 -10.52 6.93
CA LEU A 263 27.15 -9.06 6.77
C LEU A 263 26.21 -8.48 5.67
N PRO A 264 24.88 -8.64 5.81
CA PRO A 264 23.94 -8.25 4.76
C PRO A 264 23.83 -6.73 4.57
N PHE A 265 23.99 -5.94 5.63
CA PHE A 265 23.89 -4.48 5.58
C PHE A 265 25.20 -3.86 5.12
N PHE A 266 25.08 -2.74 4.42
CA PHE A 266 26.22 -2.00 3.92
C PHE A 266 26.94 -1.18 5.00
N ASP A 267 26.17 -0.50 5.85
CA ASP A 267 26.72 0.34 6.91
C ASP A 267 27.04 -0.51 8.14
N MET A 268 28.25 -0.33 8.67
CA MET A 268 28.72 -1.02 9.87
C MET A 268 27.87 -0.65 11.09
N VAL A 269 27.42 0.60 11.17
CA VAL A 269 26.56 1.05 12.27
C VAL A 269 25.22 0.32 12.21
N THR A 270 24.53 0.30 11.07
CA THR A 270 23.27 -0.45 10.94
C THR A 270 23.45 -1.93 11.25
N GLN A 271 24.52 -2.56 10.75
CA GLN A 271 24.80 -3.97 11.00
C GLN A 271 24.94 -4.24 12.51
N SER A 272 25.66 -3.37 13.23
CA SER A 272 25.84 -3.47 14.68
C SER A 272 24.55 -3.24 15.47
N LEU A 273 23.75 -2.23 15.10
CA LEU A 273 22.46 -1.93 15.71
C LEU A 273 21.48 -3.09 15.49
N ALA A 274 21.46 -3.69 14.30
CA ALA A 274 20.59 -4.81 14.00
C ALA A 274 20.95 -6.07 14.80
N VAL A 275 22.25 -6.36 14.98
CA VAL A 275 22.68 -7.45 15.90
C VAL A 275 22.27 -7.15 17.34
N GLY A 276 22.53 -5.94 17.83
CA GLY A 276 22.11 -5.54 19.17
C GLY A 276 20.59 -5.62 19.34
N TRP A 277 19.83 -5.30 18.31
CA TRP A 277 18.36 -5.38 18.29
C TRP A 277 17.85 -6.82 18.38
N PHE A 278 18.42 -7.76 17.62
CA PHE A 278 18.05 -9.18 17.74
C PHE A 278 18.43 -9.77 19.09
N VAL A 279 19.62 -9.46 19.61
CA VAL A 279 20.04 -9.88 20.96
C VAL A 279 19.12 -9.26 22.01
N GLY A 280 18.77 -7.98 21.86
CA GLY A 280 17.77 -7.29 22.68
C GLY A 280 16.45 -8.05 22.72
N CYS A 281 15.92 -8.46 21.56
CA CYS A 281 14.70 -9.27 21.46
C CYS A 281 14.84 -10.65 22.12
N VAL A 282 15.98 -11.33 21.96
CA VAL A 282 16.26 -12.61 22.66
C VAL A 282 16.24 -12.41 24.18
N THR A 283 16.92 -11.36 24.66
CA THR A 283 16.93 -11.04 26.10
C THR A 283 15.54 -10.67 26.61
N ALA A 284 14.75 -9.92 25.83
CA ALA A 284 13.38 -9.56 26.17
C ALA A 284 12.51 -10.80 26.36
N ASN A 285 12.54 -11.74 25.42
CA ASN A 285 11.80 -12.99 25.52
C ASN A 285 12.25 -13.84 26.72
N PHE A 286 13.55 -13.89 27.01
CA PHE A 286 14.06 -14.58 28.19
C PHE A 286 13.58 -13.93 29.50
N ILE A 287 13.57 -12.60 29.56
CA ILE A 287 13.05 -11.86 30.72
C ILE A 287 11.54 -12.08 30.86
N SER A 288 10.77 -12.13 29.77
CA SER A 288 9.34 -12.43 29.82
C SER A 288 9.07 -13.82 30.41
N ILE A 289 9.91 -14.83 30.11
CA ILE A 289 9.86 -16.14 30.77
C ILE A 289 10.12 -15.99 32.28
N LEU A 290 11.11 -15.20 32.69
CA LEU A 290 11.37 -14.95 34.11
C LEU A 290 10.22 -14.22 34.82
N CYS A 291 9.61 -13.22 34.17
CA CYS A 291 8.45 -12.49 34.70
C CYS A 291 7.25 -13.41 34.96
N TYR A 292 7.07 -14.44 34.13
CA TYR A 292 6.02 -15.44 34.34
C TYR A 292 6.19 -16.19 35.67
N PHE A 293 7.42 -16.59 36.02
CA PHE A 293 7.70 -17.30 37.28
C PHE A 293 7.81 -16.35 38.50
N PHE A 294 8.19 -15.09 38.28
CA PHE A 294 8.39 -14.09 39.34
C PHE A 294 7.45 -12.89 39.17
N PRO A 295 6.15 -13.04 39.52
CA PRO A 295 5.15 -12.00 39.28
C PRO A 295 5.38 -10.71 40.08
N ASN A 296 6.17 -10.74 41.16
CA ASN A 296 6.45 -9.58 42.01
C ASN A 296 7.63 -8.72 41.52
N MET A 297 8.20 -9.00 40.35
CA MET A 297 9.31 -8.22 39.81
C MET A 297 8.82 -6.81 39.42
N LYS A 298 9.59 -5.77 39.78
CA LYS A 298 9.24 -4.38 39.43
C LYS A 298 9.22 -4.18 37.91
N TYR A 299 8.19 -3.50 37.40
CA TYR A 299 7.98 -3.23 35.97
C TYR A 299 9.15 -2.49 35.27
N SER A 300 9.96 -1.75 36.01
CA SER A 300 11.12 -1.04 35.47
C SER A 300 12.27 -1.97 35.09
N VAL A 301 12.36 -3.15 35.72
CA VAL A 301 13.47 -4.10 35.51
C VAL A 301 13.44 -4.68 34.08
N PRO A 302 12.33 -5.25 33.56
CA PRO A 302 12.29 -5.75 32.18
C PRO A 302 12.58 -4.68 31.13
N LEU A 303 12.04 -3.48 31.33
CA LEU A 303 12.19 -2.37 30.40
C LEU A 303 13.64 -1.88 30.33
N LEU A 304 14.24 -1.62 31.48
CA LEU A 304 15.58 -1.06 31.55
C LEU A 304 16.63 -2.11 31.13
N LEU A 305 16.42 -3.37 31.51
CA LEU A 305 17.35 -4.45 31.16
C LEU A 305 17.39 -4.70 29.64
N THR A 306 16.25 -4.71 28.94
CA THR A 306 16.23 -4.90 27.47
C THR A 306 16.86 -3.73 26.71
N LEU A 307 16.69 -2.50 27.19
CA LEU A 307 17.35 -1.33 26.60
C LEU A 307 18.86 -1.32 26.86
N ILE A 308 19.30 -1.70 28.06
CA ILE A 308 20.72 -1.84 28.38
C ILE A 308 21.36 -2.92 27.50
N THR A 309 20.74 -4.10 27.38
CA THR A 309 21.29 -5.20 26.56
C THR A 309 21.38 -4.77 25.10
N TYR A 310 20.36 -4.12 24.55
CA TYR A 310 20.39 -3.56 23.19
C TYR A 310 21.59 -2.63 22.97
N ILE A 311 21.78 -1.62 23.84
CA ILE A 311 22.85 -0.62 23.69
C ILE A 311 24.23 -1.29 23.87
N PHE A 312 24.38 -2.14 24.88
CA PHE A 312 25.63 -2.83 25.18
C PHE A 312 26.06 -3.75 24.04
N PHE A 313 25.17 -4.64 23.57
CA PHE A 313 25.49 -5.58 22.50
C PHE A 313 25.66 -4.90 21.14
N SER A 314 24.99 -3.77 20.88
CA SER A 314 25.26 -2.95 19.70
C SER A 314 26.71 -2.44 19.69
N GLY A 315 27.20 -1.96 20.83
CA GLY A 315 28.60 -1.50 20.97
C GLY A 315 29.61 -2.63 20.79
N VAL A 316 29.37 -3.80 21.41
CA VAL A 316 30.23 -4.99 21.25
C VAL A 316 30.24 -5.47 19.80
N ALA A 317 29.08 -5.52 19.14
CA ALA A 317 28.97 -5.93 17.74
C ALA A 317 29.72 -4.97 16.80
N LEU A 318 29.68 -3.66 17.07
CA LEU A 318 30.43 -2.66 16.29
C LEU A 318 31.93 -2.95 16.33
N VAL A 319 32.49 -3.17 17.53
CA VAL A 319 33.91 -3.51 17.70
C VAL A 319 34.25 -4.81 16.96
N PHE A 320 33.41 -5.85 17.10
CA PHE A 320 33.58 -7.12 16.39
C PHE A 320 33.61 -6.95 14.87
N PHE A 321 32.70 -6.16 14.30
CA PHE A 321 32.64 -5.94 12.85
C PHE A 321 33.83 -5.13 12.33
N ILE A 322 34.35 -4.16 13.10
CA ILE A 322 35.59 -3.45 12.75
C ILE A 322 36.75 -4.45 12.61
N PHE A 323 36.92 -5.35 13.58
CA PHE A 323 37.99 -6.36 13.52
C PHE A 323 37.80 -7.31 12.34
N LYS A 324 36.59 -7.84 12.14
CA LYS A 324 36.29 -8.78 11.04
C LYS A 324 36.53 -8.16 9.66
N ILE A 325 36.09 -6.92 9.46
CA ILE A 325 36.26 -6.21 8.19
C ILE A 325 37.73 -5.90 7.94
N ASN A 326 38.48 -5.45 8.96
CA ASN A 326 39.91 -5.20 8.82
C ASN A 326 40.70 -6.48 8.51
N TYR A 327 40.33 -7.60 9.12
CA TYR A 327 40.90 -8.91 8.81
C TYR A 327 40.71 -9.28 7.33
N ILE A 328 39.45 -9.29 6.85
CA ILE A 328 39.14 -9.63 5.45
C ILE A 328 39.78 -8.63 4.48
N LYS A 329 39.79 -7.34 4.83
CA LYS A 329 40.45 -6.31 4.02
C LYS A 329 41.95 -6.55 3.87
N ASN A 330 42.62 -7.05 4.89
CA ASN A 330 44.05 -7.36 4.82
C ASN A 330 44.29 -8.59 3.94
N GLU A 331 43.44 -9.62 4.03
CA GLU A 331 43.52 -10.80 3.15
C GLU A 331 43.30 -10.45 1.67
N MET A 332 42.40 -9.50 1.37
CA MET A 332 41.99 -9.12 0.01
C MET A 332 42.82 -7.99 -0.63
N ASN A 333 43.79 -7.41 0.10
CA ASN A 333 44.69 -6.38 -0.45
C ASN A 333 46.02 -6.93 -0.96
N GLN A 334 46.16 -8.26 -1.05
CA GLN A 334 47.33 -8.87 -1.65
C GLN A 334 47.38 -8.62 -3.16
N GLU A 335 48.55 -8.24 -3.65
CA GLU A 335 48.77 -7.98 -5.08
C GLU A 335 49.39 -9.20 -5.73
N PHE A 336 48.73 -9.73 -6.76
CA PHE A 336 49.21 -10.89 -7.54
C PHE A 336 49.70 -10.45 -8.91
N LYS A 337 50.82 -11.03 -9.37
CA LYS A 337 51.38 -10.75 -10.70
C LYS A 337 50.66 -11.51 -11.82
N TYR A 338 50.18 -12.72 -11.53
CA TYR A 338 49.49 -13.62 -12.46
C TYR A 338 48.12 -14.04 -11.92
N ASP A 339 47.14 -14.22 -12.81
CA ASP A 339 45.76 -14.59 -12.44
C ASP A 339 45.69 -16.01 -11.82
N GLU A 340 46.52 -16.95 -12.28
CA GLU A 340 46.60 -18.31 -11.72
C GLU A 340 47.00 -18.32 -10.24
N GLN A 341 47.97 -17.47 -9.84
CA GLN A 341 48.39 -17.33 -8.45
C GLN A 341 47.29 -16.73 -7.57
N ALA A 342 46.48 -15.83 -8.14
CA ALA A 342 45.34 -15.26 -7.43
C ALA A 342 44.26 -16.32 -7.20
N PHE A 343 44.03 -17.21 -8.18
CA PHE A 343 43.00 -18.26 -8.08
C PHE A 343 43.38 -19.32 -7.05
N GLU A 344 44.63 -19.78 -7.04
CA GLU A 344 45.14 -20.68 -6.00
C GLU A 344 45.03 -20.06 -4.60
N TYR A 345 45.31 -18.76 -4.45
CA TYR A 345 45.14 -18.05 -3.19
C TYR A 345 43.67 -17.96 -2.73
N TYR A 346 42.73 -17.70 -3.65
CA TYR A 346 41.30 -17.71 -3.33
C TYR A 346 40.78 -19.10 -2.93
N ASP A 347 41.36 -20.15 -3.51
CA ASP A 347 41.10 -21.54 -3.11
C ASP A 347 41.60 -21.81 -1.68
N ILE A 348 42.78 -21.28 -1.33
CA ILE A 348 43.38 -21.41 0.02
C ILE A 348 42.54 -20.68 1.09
N ILE A 349 42.03 -19.47 0.79
CA ILE A 349 41.11 -18.75 1.69
C ILE A 349 39.76 -19.48 1.82
N GLY A 350 39.49 -20.45 0.95
CA GLY A 350 38.29 -21.27 1.01
C GLY A 350 37.06 -20.60 0.41
N LEU A 351 37.24 -19.66 -0.53
CA LEU A 351 36.12 -19.04 -1.26
C LEU A 351 35.31 -20.09 -2.04
N ASN A 352 35.94 -21.19 -2.45
CA ASN A 352 35.30 -22.33 -3.11
C ASN A 352 34.24 -23.04 -2.26
N PHE A 353 34.46 -23.17 -0.94
CA PHE A 353 33.67 -24.06 -0.10
C PHE A 353 32.33 -23.46 0.32
N SER A 354 32.22 -22.13 0.36
CA SER A 354 31.00 -21.48 0.82
C SER A 354 30.63 -20.24 0.00
N ARG A 355 29.49 -20.34 -0.68
CA ARG A 355 28.86 -19.26 -1.44
C ARG A 355 28.69 -17.98 -0.61
N SER A 356 28.26 -18.12 0.64
CA SER A 356 28.05 -16.98 1.54
C SER A 356 29.35 -16.24 1.82
N SER A 357 30.44 -16.97 2.06
CA SER A 357 31.76 -16.38 2.26
C SER A 357 32.23 -15.65 0.99
N ALA A 358 32.12 -16.29 -0.18
CA ALA A 358 32.47 -15.66 -1.45
C ALA A 358 31.73 -14.33 -1.69
N LEU A 359 30.43 -14.27 -1.40
CA LEU A 359 29.64 -13.05 -1.49
C LEU A 359 30.07 -11.97 -0.49
N VAL A 360 30.42 -12.35 0.75
CA VAL A 360 30.92 -11.41 1.76
C VAL A 360 32.26 -10.81 1.34
N HIS A 361 33.19 -11.64 0.86
CA HIS A 361 34.48 -11.19 0.37
C HIS A 361 34.34 -10.24 -0.83
N LEU A 362 33.43 -10.55 -1.77
CA LEU A 362 33.13 -9.68 -2.91
C LEU A 362 32.59 -8.31 -2.46
N LYS A 363 31.63 -8.28 -1.52
CA LYS A 363 31.06 -7.02 -0.99
C LYS A 363 32.10 -6.16 -0.30
N ILE A 364 32.93 -6.76 0.56
CA ILE A 364 33.99 -6.05 1.28
C ILE A 364 35.06 -5.55 0.31
N ALA A 365 35.44 -6.37 -0.68
CA ALA A 365 36.42 -5.98 -1.70
C ALA A 365 35.94 -4.76 -2.51
N PHE A 366 34.64 -4.70 -2.85
CA PHE A 366 34.02 -3.54 -3.46
C PHE A 366 33.98 -2.33 -2.51
N GLN A 367 33.45 -2.48 -1.29
CA GLN A 367 33.27 -1.34 -0.36
C GLN A 367 34.58 -0.62 0.01
N TYR A 368 35.68 -1.36 0.11
CA TYR A 368 36.99 -0.83 0.53
C TYR A 368 37.98 -0.61 -0.62
N ASN A 369 37.55 -0.81 -1.87
CA ASN A 369 38.38 -0.66 -3.07
C ASN A 369 39.63 -1.56 -3.03
N CYS A 370 39.47 -2.84 -2.70
CA CYS A 370 40.59 -3.77 -2.60
C CYS A 370 41.17 -4.10 -3.99
N VAL A 371 42.47 -4.38 -4.05
CA VAL A 371 43.19 -4.59 -5.32
C VAL A 371 42.57 -5.73 -6.14
N CYS A 372 42.22 -6.84 -5.49
CA CYS A 372 41.55 -8.00 -6.09
C CYS A 372 40.27 -7.67 -6.89
N PHE A 373 39.51 -6.65 -6.46
CA PHE A 373 38.32 -6.20 -7.18
C PHE A 373 38.68 -5.22 -8.29
N THR A 374 39.63 -4.31 -8.07
CA THR A 374 40.06 -3.34 -9.09
C THR A 374 40.80 -4.00 -10.27
N SER A 375 41.47 -5.14 -10.04
CA SER A 375 42.08 -5.96 -11.08
C SER A 375 41.06 -6.87 -11.79
N LEU A 376 39.80 -6.93 -11.31
CA LEU A 376 38.75 -7.85 -11.75
C LEU A 376 39.07 -9.35 -11.58
N SER A 377 40.22 -9.71 -11.01
CA SER A 377 40.63 -11.10 -10.77
C SER A 377 39.60 -11.88 -9.95
N LEU A 378 39.07 -11.26 -8.88
CA LEU A 378 38.04 -11.87 -8.04
C LEU A 378 36.73 -12.10 -8.80
N VAL A 379 36.35 -11.15 -9.68
CA VAL A 379 35.11 -11.26 -10.46
C VAL A 379 35.23 -12.39 -11.48
N ASN A 380 36.38 -12.52 -12.14
CA ASN A 380 36.63 -13.60 -13.10
C ASN A 380 36.66 -14.98 -12.41
N TYR A 381 37.31 -15.09 -11.26
CA TYR A 381 37.31 -16.31 -10.45
C TYR A 381 35.90 -16.76 -10.07
N LEU A 382 35.07 -15.81 -9.61
CA LEU A 382 33.68 -16.13 -9.22
C LEU A 382 32.81 -16.52 -10.41
N ILE A 383 33.05 -15.96 -11.60
CA ILE A 383 32.34 -16.38 -12.81
C ILE A 383 32.70 -17.84 -13.10
N GLU A 384 33.98 -18.16 -13.24
CA GLU A 384 34.44 -19.50 -13.61
C GLU A 384 34.01 -20.60 -12.62
N ARG A 385 33.98 -20.29 -11.32
CA ARG A 385 33.62 -21.27 -10.30
C ARG A 385 32.12 -21.37 -10.01
N TYR A 386 31.39 -20.27 -10.11
CA TYR A 386 29.96 -20.19 -9.77
C TYR A 386 29.08 -19.92 -11.00
N ASP A 387 29.47 -20.41 -12.17
CA ASP A 387 28.73 -20.29 -13.43
C ASP A 387 27.26 -20.76 -13.32
N GLU A 388 26.98 -21.72 -12.43
CA GLU A 388 25.64 -22.27 -12.18
C GLU A 388 24.81 -21.47 -11.15
N ASP A 389 25.40 -20.51 -10.44
CA ASP A 389 24.78 -19.87 -9.27
C ASP A 389 24.21 -18.45 -9.54
N GLU A 390 22.88 -18.29 -9.54
CA GLU A 390 22.21 -17.05 -9.97
C GLU A 390 22.54 -15.85 -9.07
N LEU A 391 22.58 -16.02 -7.75
CA LEU A 391 22.81 -14.92 -6.82
C LEU A 391 24.23 -14.34 -6.92
N VAL A 392 25.23 -15.19 -7.23
CA VAL A 392 26.63 -14.75 -7.36
C VAL A 392 26.81 -13.97 -8.65
N LEU A 393 26.35 -14.52 -9.77
CA LEU A 393 26.40 -13.83 -11.06
C LEU A 393 25.61 -12.52 -11.06
N SER A 394 24.40 -12.50 -10.46
CA SER A 394 23.61 -11.27 -10.37
C SER A 394 24.29 -10.20 -9.52
N MET A 395 24.99 -10.56 -8.44
CA MET A 395 25.75 -9.60 -7.63
C MET A 395 26.98 -9.08 -8.38
N CYS A 396 27.73 -9.96 -9.06
CA CYS A 396 28.84 -9.55 -9.91
C CYS A 396 28.38 -8.59 -11.00
N LEU A 397 27.24 -8.89 -11.65
CA LEU A 397 26.63 -8.03 -12.66
C LEU A 397 26.23 -6.66 -12.10
N GLN A 398 25.59 -6.63 -10.93
CA GLN A 398 25.20 -5.39 -10.25
C GLN A 398 26.42 -4.53 -9.95
N LEU A 399 27.46 -5.08 -9.32
CA LEU A 399 28.67 -4.33 -8.96
C LEU A 399 29.43 -3.84 -10.20
N LEU A 400 29.56 -4.67 -11.22
CA LEU A 400 30.27 -4.31 -12.44
C LEU A 400 29.54 -3.21 -13.23
N SER A 401 28.21 -3.21 -13.19
CA SER A 401 27.40 -2.21 -13.88
C SER A 401 27.61 -0.79 -13.38
N PHE A 402 28.17 -0.58 -12.17
CA PHE A 402 28.53 0.75 -11.72
C PHE A 402 29.69 1.36 -12.51
N PHE A 403 30.49 0.55 -13.21
CA PHE A 403 31.65 0.99 -14.00
C PHE A 403 31.29 1.07 -15.50
N PRO A 404 31.10 2.27 -16.07
CA PRO A 404 30.66 2.45 -17.46
C PRO A 404 31.60 1.84 -18.51
N LYS A 405 32.89 1.71 -18.22
CA LYS A 405 33.88 1.23 -19.20
C LYS A 405 34.02 -0.29 -19.28
N GLU A 406 33.51 -1.05 -18.30
CA GLU A 406 33.60 -2.51 -18.26
C GLU A 406 32.43 -3.24 -18.95
N THR A 407 31.97 -2.69 -20.09
CA THR A 407 30.79 -3.21 -20.81
C THR A 407 31.00 -4.61 -21.40
N ARG A 408 32.24 -5.01 -21.71
CA ARG A 408 32.54 -6.33 -22.30
C ARG A 408 32.26 -7.46 -21.31
N LEU A 409 32.81 -7.36 -20.11
CA LEU A 409 32.61 -8.34 -19.04
C LEU A 409 31.15 -8.33 -18.57
N GLN A 410 30.53 -7.15 -18.47
CA GLN A 410 29.10 -7.01 -18.16
C GLN A 410 28.21 -7.77 -19.16
N LYS A 411 28.46 -7.62 -20.47
CA LYS A 411 27.73 -8.36 -21.52
C LYS A 411 27.99 -9.86 -21.48
N HIS A 412 29.18 -10.30 -21.06
CA HIS A 412 29.50 -11.72 -20.89
C HIS A 412 28.65 -12.33 -19.77
N ILE A 413 28.64 -11.71 -18.58
CA ILE A 413 27.82 -12.17 -17.44
C ILE A 413 26.33 -12.11 -17.77
N GLN A 414 25.86 -11.05 -18.43
CA GLN A 414 24.46 -10.93 -18.87
C GLN A 414 24.06 -12.11 -19.77
N LYS A 415 24.91 -12.50 -20.73
CA LYS A 415 24.66 -13.67 -21.59
C LYS A 415 24.60 -14.97 -20.80
N LEU A 416 25.46 -15.16 -19.80
CA LEU A 416 25.43 -16.34 -18.93
C LEU A 416 24.12 -16.42 -18.13
N LEU A 417 23.60 -15.29 -17.64
CA LEU A 417 22.29 -15.23 -16.97
C LEU A 417 21.14 -15.49 -17.94
N LEU A 418 21.15 -14.90 -19.14
CA LEU A 418 20.07 -15.07 -20.14
C LEU A 418 19.99 -16.50 -20.70
N LYS A 419 21.09 -17.28 -20.67
CA LYS A 419 21.07 -18.71 -21.02
C LYS A 419 20.20 -19.56 -20.07
N ARG A 420 19.82 -19.03 -18.91
CA ARG A 420 19.06 -19.77 -17.89
C ARG A 420 17.57 -19.79 -18.21
N ARG A 421 16.95 -20.97 -18.05
CA ARG A 421 15.52 -21.18 -18.32
C ARG A 421 14.60 -20.46 -17.33
N ARG A 422 15.02 -20.30 -16.07
CA ARG A 422 14.24 -19.66 -15.01
C ARG A 422 15.10 -18.66 -14.27
N LEU A 423 14.79 -17.38 -14.44
CA LEU A 423 15.37 -16.29 -13.66
C LEU A 423 14.37 -15.83 -12.60
N SER A 424 14.87 -15.52 -11.41
CA SER A 424 14.10 -14.83 -10.37
C SER A 424 13.64 -13.47 -10.87
N PHE A 425 12.44 -13.03 -10.46
CA PHE A 425 11.93 -11.71 -10.84
C PHE A 425 12.86 -10.57 -10.42
N THR A 426 13.62 -10.75 -9.32
CA THR A 426 14.63 -9.78 -8.87
C THR A 426 15.79 -9.64 -9.85
N THR A 427 16.25 -10.76 -10.42
CA THR A 427 17.28 -10.77 -11.48
C THR A 427 16.72 -10.23 -12.80
N ARG A 428 15.46 -10.50 -13.13
CA ARG A 428 14.80 -9.89 -14.30
C ARG A 428 14.70 -8.36 -14.15
N PHE A 429 14.38 -7.87 -12.96
CA PHE A 429 14.38 -6.44 -12.67
C PHE A 429 15.79 -5.83 -12.83
N LEU A 430 16.83 -6.53 -12.35
CA LEU A 430 18.22 -6.12 -12.55
C LEU A 430 18.56 -6.02 -14.06
N ILE A 431 18.19 -7.02 -14.86
CA ILE A 431 18.41 -7.02 -16.31
C ILE A 431 17.64 -5.87 -16.97
N TYR A 432 16.38 -5.63 -16.58
CA TYR A 432 15.60 -4.50 -17.06
C TYR A 432 16.29 -3.15 -16.78
N GLN A 433 16.79 -2.94 -15.56
CA GLN A 433 17.54 -1.73 -15.22
C GLN A 433 18.85 -1.64 -16.01
N LEU A 434 19.52 -2.78 -16.23
CA LEU A 434 20.78 -2.85 -16.98
C LEU A 434 20.59 -2.49 -18.44
N GLU A 435 19.51 -2.93 -19.08
CA GLU A 435 19.17 -2.59 -20.46
C GLU A 435 18.90 -1.10 -20.62
N SER A 436 18.13 -0.51 -19.69
CA SER A 436 17.90 0.93 -19.64
C SER A 436 19.21 1.71 -19.48
N LEU A 437 20.08 1.28 -18.56
CA LEU A 437 21.40 1.88 -18.35
C LEU A 437 22.30 1.75 -19.59
N ASN A 438 22.31 0.58 -20.22
CA ASN A 438 23.07 0.34 -21.44
C ASN A 438 22.56 1.19 -22.62
N ALA A 439 21.25 1.43 -22.72
CA ALA A 439 20.68 2.32 -23.73
C ALA A 439 21.16 3.78 -23.53
N ILE A 440 21.29 4.23 -22.28
CA ILE A 440 21.80 5.57 -21.93
C ILE A 440 23.31 5.69 -22.23
N ARG A 441 24.09 4.63 -21.98
CA ARG A 441 25.56 4.62 -22.17
C ARG A 441 26.00 4.43 -23.62
N ASN A 442 25.22 3.77 -24.45
CA ASN A 442 25.60 3.48 -25.83
C ASN A 442 25.28 4.67 -26.76
N PHE A 443 26.31 5.19 -27.44
CA PHE A 443 26.15 6.18 -28.51
C PHE A 443 25.68 5.55 -29.83
N SER A 444 25.91 4.24 -30.01
CA SER A 444 25.56 3.51 -31.22
C SER A 444 24.20 2.83 -31.12
N ILE A 445 23.44 2.86 -32.21
CA ILE A 445 22.12 2.21 -32.32
C ILE A 445 22.27 0.68 -32.25
N ASN A 446 21.85 0.08 -31.14
CA ASN A 446 21.75 -1.37 -31.02
C ASN A 446 20.60 -1.91 -31.93
N GLN A 447 20.58 -3.22 -32.22
CA GLN A 447 19.60 -3.80 -33.14
C GLN A 447 18.15 -3.60 -32.69
N GLN A 448 17.89 -3.68 -31.38
CA GLN A 448 16.59 -3.42 -30.79
C GLN A 448 16.14 -1.95 -30.98
N SER A 449 17.04 -0.99 -30.82
CA SER A 449 16.80 0.43 -31.08
C SER A 449 16.51 0.69 -32.55
N LYS A 450 17.11 -0.07 -33.47
CA LYS A 450 16.77 0.02 -34.91
C LYS A 450 15.34 -0.41 -35.18
N ILE A 451 14.90 -1.53 -34.60
CA ILE A 451 13.52 -2.02 -34.75
C ILE A 451 12.54 -0.99 -34.19
N LYS A 452 12.82 -0.46 -32.98
CA LYS A 452 11.99 0.55 -32.32
C LYS A 452 11.94 1.86 -33.10
N LEU A 453 13.05 2.26 -33.72
CA LEU A 453 13.10 3.43 -34.61
C LEU A 453 12.26 3.22 -35.88
N ILE A 454 12.25 2.02 -36.47
CA ILE A 454 11.41 1.71 -37.62
C ILE A 454 9.92 1.82 -37.24
N GLU A 455 9.52 1.27 -36.09
CA GLU A 455 8.15 1.38 -35.57
C GLU A 455 7.74 2.84 -35.32
N LEU A 456 8.63 3.62 -34.71
CA LEU A 456 8.41 5.06 -34.51
C LEU A 456 8.24 5.80 -35.84
N LYS A 457 9.03 5.45 -36.85
CA LYS A 457 8.94 6.05 -38.18
C LYS A 457 7.63 5.70 -38.87
N THR A 458 7.12 4.49 -38.72
CA THR A 458 5.80 4.12 -39.27
C THR A 458 4.69 4.87 -38.55
N MET A 459 4.74 5.00 -37.23
CA MET A 459 3.77 5.81 -36.47
C MET A 459 3.82 7.29 -36.89
N SER A 460 5.01 7.89 -36.99
CA SER A 460 5.17 9.28 -37.45
C SER A 460 4.57 9.50 -38.84
N ARG A 461 4.82 8.58 -39.77
CA ARG A 461 4.26 8.66 -41.13
C ARG A 461 2.74 8.54 -41.15
N GLN A 462 2.16 7.73 -40.27
CA GLN A 462 0.70 7.64 -40.16
C GLN A 462 0.08 8.96 -39.70
N VAL A 463 0.68 9.60 -38.68
CA VAL A 463 0.21 10.93 -38.23
C VAL A 463 0.43 11.97 -39.32
N GLU A 464 1.59 11.99 -39.97
CA GLU A 464 1.90 12.87 -41.12
C GLU A 464 0.85 12.74 -42.23
N MET A 465 0.49 11.51 -42.60
CA MET A 465 -0.55 11.25 -43.62
C MET A 465 -1.93 11.73 -43.18
N MET A 466 -2.30 11.55 -41.90
CA MET A 466 -3.57 12.06 -41.38
C MET A 466 -3.58 13.60 -41.33
N THR A 467 -2.49 14.24 -40.91
CA THR A 467 -2.39 15.71 -40.92
C THR A 467 -2.51 16.27 -42.34
N LYS A 468 -1.85 15.65 -43.34
CA LYS A 468 -1.99 16.04 -44.75
C LYS A 468 -3.41 15.84 -45.28
N ALA A 469 -4.00 14.68 -45.00
CA ALA A 469 -5.39 14.40 -45.39
C ALA A 469 -6.40 15.35 -44.73
N ALA A 470 -6.09 15.89 -43.55
CA ALA A 470 -6.89 16.94 -42.92
C ALA A 470 -6.81 18.27 -43.67
N LEU A 471 -5.61 18.65 -44.11
CA LEU A 471 -5.41 19.90 -44.87
C LEU A 471 -6.07 19.85 -46.25
N ASP A 472 -6.08 18.67 -46.89
CA ASP A 472 -6.64 18.50 -48.24
C ASP A 472 -8.18 18.37 -48.26
N ASN A 473 -8.82 18.03 -47.12
CA ASN A 473 -10.27 17.79 -47.05
C ASN A 473 -11.04 18.95 -46.40
N ASN A 474 -11.98 19.54 -47.15
CA ASN A 474 -12.83 20.64 -46.67
C ASN A 474 -14.01 20.22 -45.76
N LYS A 475 -14.26 18.92 -45.56
CA LYS A 475 -15.37 18.39 -44.73
C LYS A 475 -14.86 17.35 -43.74
N LEU A 476 -14.33 17.81 -42.60
CA LEU A 476 -13.85 16.94 -41.53
C LEU A 476 -14.85 16.88 -40.38
N THR A 477 -15.09 15.66 -39.87
CA THR A 477 -15.93 15.42 -38.69
C THR A 477 -15.10 15.61 -37.40
N ALA A 478 -15.74 16.00 -36.29
CA ALA A 478 -15.08 16.15 -34.98
C ALA A 478 -14.29 14.89 -34.55
N ASN A 479 -14.85 13.69 -34.77
CA ASN A 479 -14.17 12.41 -34.47
C ASN A 479 -12.83 12.25 -35.21
N TYR A 480 -12.68 12.84 -36.40
CA TYR A 480 -11.43 12.79 -37.14
C TYR A 480 -10.34 13.57 -36.41
N PHE A 481 -10.65 14.78 -35.93
CA PHE A 481 -9.72 15.58 -35.13
C PHE A 481 -9.40 14.92 -33.78
N GLU A 482 -10.38 14.26 -33.15
CA GLU A 482 -10.15 13.51 -31.93
C GLU A 482 -9.15 12.35 -32.16
N THR A 483 -9.39 11.51 -33.17
CA THR A 483 -8.49 10.40 -33.50
C THR A 483 -7.10 10.86 -33.96
N LEU A 484 -7.01 11.98 -34.70
CA LEU A 484 -5.73 12.61 -35.04
C LEU A 484 -5.00 13.08 -33.78
N SER A 485 -5.70 13.77 -32.88
CA SER A 485 -5.13 14.27 -31.63
C SER A 485 -4.64 13.13 -30.73
N GLU A 486 -5.40 12.04 -30.60
CA GLU A 486 -5.04 10.88 -29.80
C GLU A 486 -3.76 10.23 -30.34
N LYS A 487 -3.70 10.00 -31.66
CA LYS A 487 -2.52 9.43 -32.32
C LYS A 487 -1.30 10.35 -32.24
N ALA A 488 -1.47 11.65 -32.42
CA ALA A 488 -0.39 12.63 -32.31
C ALA A 488 0.16 12.73 -30.87
N ILE A 489 -0.73 12.79 -29.87
CA ILE A 489 -0.34 12.80 -28.45
C ILE A 489 0.41 11.51 -28.09
N ARG A 490 -0.09 10.36 -28.56
CA ARG A 490 0.56 9.06 -28.34
C ARG A 490 1.93 9.00 -29.01
N ALA A 491 2.04 9.40 -30.27
CA ALA A 491 3.30 9.42 -30.99
C ALA A 491 4.31 10.36 -30.31
N LYS A 492 3.91 11.58 -29.93
CA LYS A 492 4.74 12.52 -29.18
C LYS A 492 5.22 11.93 -27.86
N ALA A 493 4.34 11.27 -27.10
CA ALA A 493 4.70 10.62 -25.84
C ALA A 493 5.75 9.53 -26.03
N ILE A 494 5.58 8.65 -27.02
CA ILE A 494 6.53 7.57 -27.33
C ILE A 494 7.86 8.17 -27.82
N TRP A 495 7.85 9.24 -28.63
CA TRP A 495 9.08 9.92 -29.03
C TRP A 495 9.84 10.51 -27.84
N LYS A 496 9.15 11.23 -26.95
CA LYS A 496 9.77 11.80 -25.75
C LYS A 496 10.34 10.72 -24.83
N GLU A 497 9.65 9.59 -24.65
CA GLU A 497 10.16 8.43 -23.92
C GLU A 497 11.45 7.88 -24.54
N ASN A 498 11.48 7.70 -25.87
CA ASN A 498 12.67 7.15 -26.52
C ASN A 498 13.86 8.13 -26.50
N ILE A 499 13.63 9.44 -26.59
CA ILE A 499 14.68 10.46 -26.45
C ILE A 499 15.22 10.52 -25.02
N GLN A 500 14.37 10.31 -24.01
CA GLN A 500 14.83 10.20 -22.61
C GLN A 500 15.66 8.94 -22.39
N ASN A 501 15.24 7.81 -22.97
CA ASN A 501 15.95 6.53 -22.85
C ASN A 501 17.26 6.48 -23.66
N MET A 502 17.34 7.20 -24.78
CA MET A 502 18.49 7.23 -25.69
C MET A 502 18.88 8.67 -26.05
N PRO A 503 19.39 9.45 -25.09
CA PRO A 503 19.58 10.90 -25.25
C PRO A 503 20.68 11.27 -26.25
N ASN A 504 21.59 10.35 -26.55
CA ASN A 504 22.79 10.59 -27.37
C ASN A 504 22.66 10.04 -28.80
N ASN A 505 21.49 9.55 -29.21
CA ASN A 505 21.29 9.01 -30.56
C ASN A 505 20.86 10.12 -31.53
N SER A 506 21.79 10.59 -32.37
CA SER A 506 21.53 11.66 -33.34
C SER A 506 20.48 11.29 -34.39
N LYS A 507 20.46 10.04 -34.86
CA LYS A 507 19.47 9.59 -35.87
C LYS A 507 18.03 9.55 -35.31
N LEU A 508 17.89 9.24 -34.02
CA LEU A 508 16.58 9.27 -33.36
C LEU A 508 16.08 10.72 -33.26
N LEU A 509 16.97 11.66 -32.93
CA LEU A 509 16.63 13.08 -32.90
C LEU A 509 16.27 13.62 -34.30
N GLU A 510 16.98 13.20 -35.34
CA GLU A 510 16.69 13.59 -36.73
C GLU A 510 15.26 13.20 -37.15
N GLU A 511 14.85 11.96 -36.91
CA GLU A 511 13.49 11.50 -37.22
C GLU A 511 12.43 12.15 -36.32
N TYR A 512 12.78 12.50 -35.08
CA TYR A 512 11.89 13.26 -34.21
C TYR A 512 11.71 14.71 -34.68
N ILE A 513 12.78 15.36 -35.13
CA ILE A 513 12.72 16.70 -35.73
C ILE A 513 11.79 16.68 -36.95
N ARG A 514 11.90 15.65 -37.81
CA ARG A 514 10.99 15.46 -38.93
C ARG A 514 9.53 15.30 -38.47
N TYR A 515 9.28 14.51 -37.43
CA TYR A 515 7.94 14.36 -36.85
C TYR A 515 7.38 15.70 -36.35
N LEU A 516 8.18 16.49 -35.63
CA LEU A 516 7.77 17.81 -35.13
C LEU A 516 7.47 18.79 -36.26
N VAL A 517 8.24 18.76 -37.36
CA VAL A 517 8.05 19.65 -38.51
C VAL A 517 6.86 19.24 -39.36
N GLU A 518 6.71 17.96 -39.69
CA GLU A 518 5.75 17.46 -40.69
C GLU A 518 4.40 17.01 -40.09
N ALA A 519 4.37 16.56 -38.83
CA ALA A 519 3.15 16.04 -38.21
C ALA A 519 2.52 17.01 -37.20
N GLU A 520 3.31 17.54 -36.26
CA GLU A 520 2.82 18.42 -35.18
C GLU A 520 2.92 19.92 -35.50
N CYS A 521 3.79 20.30 -36.42
CA CYS A 521 4.13 21.69 -36.76
C CYS A 521 4.64 22.53 -35.56
N ASP A 522 5.34 21.90 -34.61
CA ASP A 522 6.02 22.57 -33.50
C ASP A 522 7.45 22.93 -33.89
N PHE A 523 7.59 24.11 -34.50
CA PHE A 523 8.85 24.58 -35.04
C PHE A 523 9.86 24.97 -33.94
N THR A 524 9.39 25.41 -32.77
CA THR A 524 10.29 25.83 -31.67
C THR A 524 10.99 24.63 -31.03
N GLU A 525 10.22 23.58 -30.71
CA GLU A 525 10.77 22.33 -30.19
C GLU A 525 11.70 21.66 -31.24
N ALA A 526 11.36 21.75 -32.53
CA ALA A 526 12.18 21.20 -33.62
C ALA A 526 13.56 21.88 -33.72
N VAL A 527 13.63 23.21 -33.66
CA VAL A 527 14.90 23.96 -33.70
C VAL A 527 15.76 23.63 -32.48
N TYR A 528 15.15 23.56 -31.30
CA TYR A 528 15.85 23.15 -30.08
C TYR A 528 16.44 21.74 -30.19
N MET A 529 15.66 20.78 -30.69
CA MET A 529 16.13 19.41 -30.89
C MET A 529 17.23 19.33 -31.96
N LYS A 530 17.21 20.20 -32.98
CA LYS A 530 18.28 20.28 -33.99
C LYS A 530 19.58 20.80 -33.40
N HIS A 531 19.53 21.86 -32.59
CA HIS A 531 20.70 22.35 -31.87
C HIS A 531 21.29 21.23 -31.00
N ARG A 532 20.43 20.54 -30.24
CA ARG A 532 20.85 19.39 -29.43
C ARG A 532 21.49 18.27 -30.26
N GLN A 533 20.92 17.95 -31.43
CA GLN A 533 21.51 16.98 -32.37
C GLN A 533 22.93 17.40 -32.78
N SER A 534 23.13 18.68 -33.16
CA SER A 534 24.44 19.20 -33.56
C SER A 534 25.47 19.11 -32.43
N VAL A 535 25.08 19.42 -31.21
CA VAL A 535 25.97 19.30 -30.03
C VAL A 535 26.37 17.84 -29.78
N ILE A 536 25.48 16.87 -30.01
CA ILE A 536 25.80 15.43 -29.94
C ILE A 536 26.78 15.02 -31.04
N GLU A 537 26.60 15.51 -32.27
CA GLU A 537 27.49 15.23 -33.40
C GLU A 537 28.90 15.82 -33.19
N LEU A 538 29.01 16.93 -32.45
CA LEU A 538 30.27 17.51 -31.98
C LEU A 538 30.96 16.69 -30.87
N GLY A 539 30.31 15.64 -30.35
CA GLY A 539 30.88 14.71 -29.37
C GLY A 539 30.48 14.97 -27.92
N ASN A 540 29.61 15.94 -27.64
CA ASN A 540 29.12 16.18 -26.28
C ASN A 540 28.04 15.16 -25.89
N SER A 541 28.13 14.65 -24.66
CA SER A 541 27.18 13.67 -24.12
C SER A 541 26.17 14.34 -23.21
N PHE A 542 24.88 14.09 -23.45
CA PHE A 542 23.77 14.55 -22.61
C PHE A 542 23.28 13.47 -21.65
N SER A 543 23.89 12.28 -21.66
CA SER A 543 23.50 11.21 -20.75
C SER A 543 24.06 11.43 -19.35
N VAL A 544 23.17 11.44 -18.37
CA VAL A 544 23.53 11.38 -16.97
C VAL A 544 23.51 9.93 -16.51
N ASP A 545 24.68 9.38 -16.20
CA ASP A 545 24.79 8.04 -15.61
C ASP A 545 24.46 8.10 -14.12
N TYR A 546 23.18 7.88 -13.79
CA TYR A 546 22.71 7.87 -12.41
C TYR A 546 23.32 6.74 -11.58
N SER A 547 23.63 5.59 -12.19
CA SER A 547 24.24 4.46 -11.50
C SER A 547 25.65 4.80 -11.01
N PHE A 548 26.49 5.34 -11.91
CA PHE A 548 27.84 5.79 -11.56
C PHE A 548 27.81 6.94 -10.54
N ARG A 549 26.94 7.94 -10.73
CA ARG A 549 26.78 9.05 -9.76
C ARG A 549 26.36 8.55 -8.38
N SER A 550 25.43 7.59 -8.31
CA SER A 550 25.01 7.02 -7.03
C SER A 550 26.11 6.22 -6.33
N MET A 551 26.92 5.47 -7.09
CA MET A 551 28.09 4.77 -6.55
C MET A 551 29.11 5.77 -6.02
N VAL A 552 29.44 6.80 -6.78
CA VAL A 552 30.41 7.84 -6.36
C VAL A 552 29.92 8.57 -5.10
N ALA A 553 28.63 8.86 -5.00
CA ALA A 553 28.03 9.49 -3.83
C ALA A 553 28.11 8.58 -2.59
N ALA A 554 27.85 7.28 -2.74
CA ALA A 554 27.94 6.30 -1.65
C ALA A 554 29.41 5.98 -1.27
N PHE A 555 30.31 5.98 -2.25
CA PHE A 555 31.70 5.56 -2.12
C PHE A 555 32.68 6.59 -2.70
N PRO A 556 32.83 7.76 -2.04
CA PRO A 556 33.70 8.81 -2.53
C PRO A 556 35.18 8.39 -2.59
N ASN A 557 35.57 7.33 -1.86
CA ASN A 557 36.92 6.79 -1.85
C ASN A 557 37.42 6.37 -3.24
N TYR A 558 36.53 5.93 -4.14
CA TYR A 558 36.92 5.56 -5.51
C TYR A 558 37.47 6.75 -6.31
N LEU A 559 36.88 7.94 -6.16
CA LEU A 559 37.37 9.16 -6.78
C LEU A 559 38.52 9.80 -5.99
N LYS A 560 38.42 9.86 -4.66
CA LYS A 560 39.46 10.48 -3.80
C LYS A 560 40.81 9.80 -3.95
N LYS A 561 40.83 8.46 -4.10
CA LYS A 561 42.06 7.68 -4.30
C LYS A 561 42.46 7.55 -5.77
N LYS A 562 41.76 8.22 -6.70
CA LYS A 562 41.95 8.12 -8.17
C LYS A 562 41.96 6.68 -8.70
N VAL A 563 41.20 5.79 -8.05
CA VAL A 563 40.99 4.42 -8.56
C VAL A 563 40.12 4.47 -9.82
N VAL A 564 39.22 5.45 -9.89
CA VAL A 564 38.32 5.66 -11.02
C VAL A 564 38.38 7.10 -11.51
N ASP A 565 38.46 7.31 -12.82
CA ASP A 565 38.35 8.63 -13.45
C ASP A 565 36.91 9.18 -13.40
N PHE A 566 36.73 10.50 -13.62
CA PHE A 566 35.39 11.10 -13.81
C PHE A 566 34.59 10.46 -14.97
N ASN A 567 35.28 9.81 -15.90
CA ASN A 567 34.70 9.06 -17.01
C ASN A 567 34.45 7.57 -16.69
N GLY A 568 34.64 7.14 -15.44
CA GLY A 568 34.37 5.76 -15.01
C GLY A 568 35.40 4.72 -15.45
N ARG A 569 36.63 5.12 -15.79
CA ARG A 569 37.74 4.20 -16.10
C ARG A 569 38.41 3.76 -14.82
N ILE A 570 38.65 2.45 -14.64
CA ILE A 570 39.51 1.97 -13.56
C ILE A 570 40.97 2.29 -13.93
N CYS A 571 41.58 3.18 -13.16
CA CYS A 571 42.98 3.58 -13.29
C CYS A 571 43.82 2.66 -12.41
N THR A 572 44.14 1.48 -12.93
CA THR A 572 45.07 0.56 -12.27
C THR A 572 46.49 1.10 -12.43
N LYS A 573 47.14 1.51 -11.33
CA LYS A 573 48.57 1.89 -11.31
C LYS A 573 49.47 0.82 -11.97
N ILE A 574 49.06 -0.44 -11.90
CA ILE A 574 49.73 -1.61 -12.48
C ILE A 574 49.85 -1.53 -14.02
N LYS A 575 48.91 -0.89 -14.73
CA LYS A 575 49.01 -0.75 -16.20
C LYS A 575 50.03 0.30 -16.63
N GLU A 576 50.26 1.33 -15.82
CA GLU A 576 51.29 2.33 -16.09
C GLU A 576 52.70 1.78 -15.83
N GLU A 577 52.89 0.97 -14.79
CA GLU A 577 54.18 0.28 -14.57
C GLU A 577 54.46 -0.79 -15.63
N ARG A 578 53.46 -1.58 -16.05
CA ARG A 578 53.62 -2.55 -17.16
C ARG A 578 53.93 -1.87 -18.50
N LEU A 579 53.35 -0.69 -18.77
CA LEU A 579 53.68 0.10 -19.98
C LEU A 579 55.02 0.84 -19.87
N SER A 580 55.56 1.02 -18.66
CA SER A 580 56.87 1.65 -18.45
C SER A 580 58.05 0.66 -18.54
N LEU A 581 57.80 -0.64 -18.39
CA LEU A 581 58.83 -1.69 -18.52
C LEU A 581 59.00 -2.22 -19.95
N ASP A 582 58.01 -2.03 -20.84
CA ASP A 582 58.07 -2.42 -22.26
C ASP A 582 58.43 -1.27 -23.23
N LYS A 583 58.86 -0.11 -22.72
CA LYS A 583 59.34 1.00 -23.55
C LYS A 583 60.83 0.87 -23.89
N ASN A 584 61.16 -0.14 -24.67
CA ASN A 584 62.38 -0.19 -25.48
C ASN A 584 62.12 -0.92 -26.82
N ASN A 585 61.14 -0.44 -27.58
CA ASN A 585 61.10 -0.41 -29.06
C ASN A 585 59.67 -0.28 -29.58
N SER A 586 59.26 0.94 -29.90
CA SER A 586 58.52 1.28 -31.13
C SER A 586 58.12 2.74 -31.08
N PHE A 587 59.03 3.58 -31.57
CA PHE A 587 58.73 4.92 -32.01
C PHE A 587 57.93 4.82 -33.32
N LEU A 588 56.68 5.29 -33.34
CA LEU A 588 56.02 6.00 -34.46
C LEU A 588 54.51 6.20 -34.21
N GLN A 589 54.05 7.42 -34.51
CA GLN A 589 52.65 7.88 -34.67
C GLN A 589 51.77 7.98 -33.41
N GLN A 590 51.65 9.18 -32.82
CA GLN A 590 50.64 10.19 -33.22
C GLN A 590 50.74 11.39 -32.25
N SER A 591 51.56 12.37 -32.61
CA SER A 591 51.49 13.73 -32.07
C SER A 591 50.43 14.49 -32.88
N ASN A 592 49.31 14.85 -32.25
CA ASN A 592 48.49 16.02 -32.58
C ASN A 592 47.28 16.10 -31.63
N ALA A 593 47.36 16.98 -30.63
CA ALA A 593 46.24 17.78 -30.11
C ALA A 593 46.73 18.67 -28.95
N SER A 594 47.54 19.67 -29.26
CA SER A 594 47.53 20.93 -28.52
C SER A 594 46.47 21.82 -29.19
N PHE A 595 45.23 21.78 -28.72
CA PHE A 595 44.20 22.71 -29.18
C PHE A 595 43.13 22.96 -28.10
N ASN A 596 43.00 24.23 -27.72
CA ASN A 596 41.89 24.90 -27.02
C ASN A 596 41.60 24.58 -25.53
N GLU A 597 42.34 25.25 -24.65
CA GLU A 597 41.96 25.59 -23.26
C GLU A 597 40.86 26.67 -23.15
N LYS A 598 39.90 26.74 -24.09
CA LYS A 598 38.78 27.70 -24.05
C LYS A 598 37.38 27.05 -24.12
N ALA A 599 37.28 25.78 -23.73
CA ALA A 599 36.02 25.03 -23.74
C ALA A 599 35.52 24.60 -22.34
N SER A 600 36.14 25.10 -21.26
CA SER A 600 35.81 24.67 -19.89
C SER A 600 34.72 25.49 -19.18
N ASP A 601 34.17 26.53 -19.79
CA ASP A 601 33.12 27.36 -19.16
C ASP A 601 31.69 26.90 -19.45
N TYR A 602 31.48 25.88 -20.28
CA TYR A 602 30.16 25.23 -20.43
C TYR A 602 29.98 24.07 -19.46
N SER A 603 30.07 24.36 -18.15
CA SER A 603 29.74 23.38 -17.11
C SER A 603 28.37 23.69 -16.48
N ASN A 604 27.40 22.81 -16.77
CA ASN A 604 26.30 22.43 -15.87
C ASN A 604 25.48 23.55 -15.19
N SER A 605 25.17 24.65 -15.85
CA SER A 605 23.88 25.32 -15.57
C SER A 605 22.77 24.51 -16.25
N ASP A 606 21.65 24.36 -15.57
CA ASP A 606 20.48 23.64 -16.06
C ASP A 606 20.14 24.07 -17.50
N TYR A 607 20.23 23.15 -18.48
CA TYR A 607 19.64 23.28 -19.82
C TYR A 607 18.10 23.24 -19.75
N SER A 608 17.52 23.98 -18.81
CA SER A 608 16.09 24.13 -18.59
C SER A 608 15.56 25.24 -19.49
N LYS A 609 15.10 24.90 -20.70
CA LYS A 609 14.31 25.81 -21.58
C LYS A 609 14.84 27.26 -21.62
N GLU A 610 16.14 27.48 -21.54
CA GLU A 610 16.69 28.81 -21.81
C GLU A 610 16.46 29.07 -23.29
N GLU A 611 15.84 30.22 -23.57
CA GLU A 611 15.60 30.69 -24.93
C GLU A 611 16.94 30.66 -25.68
N LEU A 612 16.99 29.90 -26.77
CA LEU A 612 18.13 29.91 -27.67
C LEU A 612 18.39 31.35 -28.11
N ASP A 613 19.64 31.79 -28.08
CA ASP A 613 20.02 33.09 -28.63
C ASP A 613 19.44 33.23 -30.03
N ALA A 614 18.77 34.34 -30.32
CA ALA A 614 18.00 34.53 -31.56
C ALA A 614 18.82 34.28 -32.83
N GLU A 615 20.13 34.52 -32.79
CA GLU A 615 21.08 34.24 -33.88
C GLU A 615 21.29 32.73 -34.08
N THR A 616 21.43 31.97 -33.00
CA THR A 616 21.55 30.51 -33.04
C THR A 616 20.24 29.85 -33.50
N GLU A 617 19.09 30.37 -33.05
CA GLU A 617 17.77 29.92 -33.47
C GLU A 617 17.54 30.18 -34.97
N GLU A 618 17.97 31.35 -35.49
CA GLU A 618 17.87 31.64 -36.93
C GLU A 618 18.77 30.71 -37.77
N PHE A 619 19.98 30.42 -37.31
CA PHE A 619 20.91 29.51 -37.99
C PHE A 619 20.35 28.09 -38.11
N PHE A 620 19.93 27.49 -36.99
CA PHE A 620 19.34 26.14 -36.99
C PHE A 620 17.95 26.11 -37.64
N GLY A 621 17.19 27.20 -37.52
CA GLY A 621 15.91 27.39 -38.19
C GLY A 621 16.03 27.31 -39.71
N LYS A 622 17.02 27.99 -40.31
CA LYS A 622 17.27 27.93 -41.78
C LYS A 622 17.66 26.53 -42.25
N GLN A 623 18.40 25.77 -41.45
CA GLN A 623 18.79 24.40 -41.81
C GLN A 623 17.64 23.39 -41.70
N THR A 624 16.66 23.65 -40.84
CA THR A 624 15.61 22.66 -40.50
C THR A 624 14.28 22.93 -41.21
N ILE A 625 13.94 24.19 -41.45
CA ILE A 625 12.61 24.61 -41.87
C ILE A 625 12.69 25.49 -43.12
N LEU A 626 11.91 25.13 -44.15
CA LEU A 626 11.67 26.00 -45.31
C LEU A 626 10.89 27.25 -44.86
N LEU A 627 11.40 28.45 -45.18
CA LEU A 627 10.82 29.74 -44.73
C LEU A 627 10.77 29.89 -43.19
N SER A 628 11.87 29.55 -42.52
CA SER A 628 11.99 29.53 -41.05
C SER A 628 11.46 30.80 -40.36
N LYS A 629 11.79 32.00 -40.84
CA LYS A 629 11.35 33.28 -40.26
C LYS A 629 9.83 33.42 -40.18
N VAL A 630 9.14 33.12 -41.29
CA VAL A 630 7.68 33.30 -41.38
C VAL A 630 6.96 32.25 -40.53
N ARG A 631 7.42 30.99 -40.57
CA ARG A 631 6.80 29.90 -39.80
C ARG A 631 7.01 30.05 -38.29
N LEU A 632 8.20 30.46 -37.85
CA LEU A 632 8.47 30.73 -36.43
C LEU A 632 7.69 31.95 -35.94
N ALA A 633 7.61 33.03 -36.72
CA ALA A 633 6.80 34.19 -36.38
C ALA A 633 5.31 33.82 -36.26
N LEU A 634 4.76 33.07 -37.23
CA LEU A 634 3.39 32.60 -37.19
C LEU A 634 3.13 31.73 -35.95
N HIS A 635 4.02 30.79 -35.65
CA HIS A 635 3.91 29.94 -34.46
C HIS A 635 3.87 30.75 -33.16
N ARG A 636 4.78 31.73 -32.99
CA ARG A 636 4.79 32.64 -31.83
C ARG A 636 3.49 33.45 -31.71
N THR A 637 2.90 33.88 -32.83
CA THR A 637 1.62 34.62 -32.82
C THR A 637 0.42 33.75 -32.46
N LEU A 638 0.48 32.44 -32.69
CA LEU A 638 -0.61 31.50 -32.44
C LEU A 638 -0.55 30.85 -31.05
N LEU A 639 0.64 30.64 -30.48
CA LEU A 639 0.82 30.03 -29.15
C LEU A 639 0.01 30.74 -28.04
N ASN A 640 -0.06 32.08 -28.09
CA ASN A 640 -0.77 32.88 -27.09
C ASN A 640 -2.27 33.06 -27.38
N LYS A 641 -2.75 32.60 -28.54
CA LYS A 641 -4.14 32.74 -28.99
C LYS A 641 -4.91 31.43 -28.83
N ILE A 642 -5.04 30.95 -27.60
CA ILE A 642 -5.98 29.86 -27.29
C ILE A 642 -7.41 30.43 -27.35
N PRO A 643 -8.34 29.85 -28.12
CA PRO A 643 -9.71 30.34 -28.19
C PRO A 643 -10.38 30.31 -26.81
N LEU A 644 -11.18 31.33 -26.52
CA LEU A 644 -11.90 31.47 -25.25
C LEU A 644 -12.71 30.22 -24.88
N SER A 645 -13.24 29.52 -25.88
CA SER A 645 -14.01 28.28 -25.72
C SER A 645 -13.22 27.17 -25.01
N ILE A 646 -11.92 27.04 -25.26
CA ILE A 646 -11.08 26.01 -24.59
C ILE A 646 -10.81 26.40 -23.14
N LYS A 647 -10.60 27.70 -22.86
CA LYS A 647 -10.44 28.17 -21.47
C LYS A 647 -11.74 27.97 -20.66
N SER A 648 -12.90 28.09 -21.31
CA SER A 648 -14.20 27.86 -20.69
C SER A 648 -14.44 26.40 -20.27
N ILE A 649 -13.84 25.41 -20.97
CA ILE A 649 -14.03 23.98 -20.64
C ILE A 649 -13.54 23.64 -19.23
N TYR A 650 -12.41 24.20 -18.78
CA TYR A 650 -11.92 23.96 -17.41
C TYR A 650 -12.90 24.49 -16.35
N PHE A 651 -13.49 25.66 -16.61
CA PHE A 651 -14.48 26.26 -15.72
C PHE A 651 -15.80 25.47 -15.71
N VAL A 652 -16.29 25.04 -16.88
CA VAL A 652 -17.48 24.19 -17.00
C VAL A 652 -17.27 22.84 -16.32
N SER A 653 -16.11 22.20 -16.51
CA SER A 653 -15.79 20.93 -15.86
C SER A 653 -15.78 21.06 -14.33
N PHE A 654 -15.22 22.15 -13.80
CA PHE A 654 -15.24 22.44 -12.37
C PHE A 654 -16.68 22.62 -11.84
N ILE A 655 -17.51 23.40 -12.54
CA ILE A 655 -18.94 23.58 -12.20
C ILE A 655 -19.69 22.25 -12.21
N MET A 656 -19.48 21.41 -13.22
CA MET A 656 -20.15 20.11 -13.32
C MET A 656 -19.75 19.18 -12.16
N THR A 657 -18.48 19.16 -11.76
CA THR A 657 -18.07 18.38 -10.59
C THR A 657 -18.68 18.89 -9.29
N LEU A 658 -18.79 20.20 -9.11
CA LEU A 658 -19.43 20.81 -7.94
C LEU A 658 -20.93 20.51 -7.93
N TYR A 659 -21.59 20.54 -9.09
CA TYR A 659 -23.00 20.18 -9.24
C TYR A 659 -23.28 18.74 -8.83
N ILE A 660 -22.47 17.77 -9.30
CA ILE A 660 -22.63 16.36 -8.95
C ILE A 660 -22.47 16.17 -7.43
N LEU A 661 -21.49 16.82 -6.81
CA LEU A 661 -21.25 16.74 -5.38
C LEU A 661 -22.42 17.33 -4.57
N LEU A 662 -22.99 18.44 -5.03
CA LEU A 662 -24.16 19.07 -4.41
C LEU A 662 -25.41 18.18 -4.52
N VAL A 663 -25.67 17.58 -5.69
CA VAL A 663 -26.77 16.64 -5.89
C VAL A 663 -26.63 15.42 -4.97
N PHE A 664 -25.40 14.90 -4.82
CA PHE A 664 -25.15 13.76 -3.94
C PHE A 664 -25.39 14.10 -2.45
N ILE A 665 -24.91 15.26 -1.98
CA ILE A 665 -25.13 15.70 -0.60
C ILE A 665 -26.63 15.90 -0.34
N LEU A 666 -27.32 16.66 -1.20
CA LEU A 666 -28.75 16.92 -1.04
C LEU A 666 -29.56 15.62 -1.10
N GLY A 667 -29.26 14.72 -2.03
CA GLY A 667 -29.91 13.43 -2.15
C GLY A 667 -29.75 12.59 -0.88
N ASN A 668 -28.54 12.54 -0.33
CA ASN A 668 -28.28 11.81 0.91
C ASN A 668 -29.02 12.42 2.11
N THR A 669 -29.00 13.75 2.25
CA THR A 669 -29.71 14.42 3.36
C THR A 669 -31.22 14.23 3.30
N LEU A 670 -31.81 14.34 2.10
CA LEU A 670 -33.24 14.11 1.92
C LEU A 670 -33.62 12.65 2.18
N SER A 671 -32.77 11.71 1.77
CA SER A 671 -32.98 10.29 2.02
C SER A 671 -32.97 9.97 3.51
N VAL A 672 -32.05 10.54 4.29
CA VAL A 672 -31.97 10.30 5.74
C VAL A 672 -33.23 10.81 6.43
N ILE A 673 -33.65 12.04 6.12
CA ILE A 673 -34.87 12.64 6.71
C ILE A 673 -36.12 11.81 6.36
N GLN A 674 -36.23 11.34 5.12
CA GLN A 674 -37.38 10.53 4.71
C GLN A 674 -37.43 9.16 5.40
N ILE A 675 -36.28 8.52 5.61
CA ILE A 675 -36.20 7.23 6.31
C ILE A 675 -36.60 7.38 7.77
N GLU A 676 -36.13 8.44 8.44
CA GLU A 676 -36.48 8.72 9.85
C GLU A 676 -37.99 8.86 10.02
N ASN A 677 -38.65 9.65 9.15
CA ASN A 677 -40.10 9.80 9.16
C ASN A 677 -40.86 8.47 8.92
N GLN A 678 -40.31 7.57 8.10
CA GLN A 678 -40.90 6.25 7.86
C GLN A 678 -40.76 5.33 9.08
N VAL A 679 -39.60 5.35 9.76
CA VAL A 679 -39.36 4.55 10.97
C VAL A 679 -40.32 4.94 12.08
N ASP A 680 -40.50 6.24 12.31
CA ASP A 680 -41.44 6.74 13.32
C ASP A 680 -42.89 6.32 13.01
N SER A 681 -43.27 6.33 11.73
CA SER A 681 -44.62 5.92 11.31
C SER A 681 -44.85 4.42 11.52
N MET A 682 -43.80 3.60 11.35
CA MET A 682 -43.85 2.17 11.66
C MET A 682 -43.99 1.91 13.17
N GLN A 683 -43.37 2.72 14.02
CA GLN A 683 -43.51 2.59 15.47
C GLN A 683 -44.95 2.88 15.93
N GLN A 684 -45.60 3.91 15.38
CA GLN A 684 -47.00 4.21 15.68
C GLN A 684 -47.93 3.04 15.31
N LEU A 685 -47.75 2.46 14.12
CA LEU A 685 -48.53 1.30 13.69
C LEU A 685 -48.29 0.08 14.60
N LYS A 686 -47.05 -0.11 15.06
CA LYS A 686 -46.70 -1.17 16.00
C LYS A 686 -47.42 -0.97 17.34
N SER A 687 -47.37 0.22 17.94
CA SER A 687 -48.04 0.49 19.22
C SER A 687 -49.56 0.33 19.12
N LEU A 688 -50.17 0.79 18.02
CA LEU A 688 -51.60 0.59 17.77
C LEU A 688 -51.97 -0.89 17.63
N SER A 689 -51.20 -1.66 16.85
CA SER A 689 -51.48 -3.09 16.64
C SER A 689 -51.28 -3.92 17.91
N LEU A 690 -50.25 -3.62 18.72
CA LEU A 690 -50.03 -4.28 20.01
C LEU A 690 -51.12 -3.93 21.03
N THR A 691 -51.58 -2.67 21.06
CA THR A 691 -52.71 -2.25 21.89
C THR A 691 -53.94 -3.11 21.59
N ARG A 692 -54.31 -3.24 20.31
CA ARG A 692 -55.43 -4.06 19.87
C ARG A 692 -55.22 -5.54 20.17
N PHE A 693 -54.03 -6.06 19.88
CA PHE A 693 -53.69 -7.47 20.10
C PHE A 693 -53.84 -7.89 21.56
N TYR A 694 -53.22 -7.15 22.49
CA TYR A 694 -53.30 -7.48 23.91
C TYR A 694 -54.69 -7.27 24.49
N SER A 695 -55.44 -6.27 24.03
CA SER A 695 -56.83 -6.10 24.47
C SER A 695 -57.75 -7.21 23.95
N ALA A 696 -57.51 -7.70 22.74
CA ALA A 696 -58.22 -8.86 22.20
C ALA A 696 -57.89 -10.14 22.99
N LEU A 697 -56.62 -10.36 23.37
CA LEU A 697 -56.23 -11.47 24.24
C LEU A 697 -56.95 -11.39 25.60
N ALA A 698 -56.96 -10.22 26.23
CA ALA A 698 -57.69 -10.02 27.49
C ALA A 698 -59.20 -10.36 27.36
N ASN A 699 -59.83 -10.03 26.23
CA ASN A 699 -61.23 -10.41 25.97
C ASN A 699 -61.41 -11.92 25.81
N ILE A 700 -60.51 -12.58 25.09
CA ILE A 700 -60.55 -14.04 24.93
C ILE A 700 -60.37 -14.72 26.29
N ASP A 701 -59.45 -14.23 27.12
CA ASP A 701 -59.21 -14.73 28.47
C ASP A 701 -60.45 -14.58 29.37
N ILE A 702 -61.16 -13.46 29.28
CA ILE A 702 -62.43 -13.26 30.02
C ILE A 702 -63.47 -14.32 29.61
N ILE A 703 -63.62 -14.57 28.30
CA ILE A 703 -64.57 -15.57 27.78
C ILE A 703 -64.15 -16.99 28.17
N MET A 704 -62.85 -17.29 28.10
CA MET A 704 -62.34 -18.62 28.44
C MET A 704 -62.38 -18.90 29.95
N GLU A 705 -62.08 -17.91 30.79
CA GLU A 705 -62.19 -18.05 32.24
C GLU A 705 -63.65 -18.25 32.67
N PHE A 706 -64.60 -17.55 32.03
CA PHE A 706 -66.04 -17.78 32.23
C PHE A 706 -66.48 -19.21 31.88
N THR A 707 -66.11 -19.68 30.69
CA THR A 707 -66.47 -21.03 30.22
C THR A 707 -65.75 -22.13 31.01
N ARG A 708 -64.60 -21.82 31.60
CA ARG A 708 -63.90 -22.67 32.56
C ARG A 708 -64.63 -22.76 33.90
N GLU A 709 -65.12 -21.65 34.45
CA GLU A 709 -65.90 -21.63 35.69
C GLU A 709 -67.25 -22.37 35.57
N ILE A 710 -67.90 -22.33 34.40
CA ILE A 710 -69.11 -23.12 34.11
C ILE A 710 -68.78 -24.63 33.93
N GLY A 711 -67.49 -24.99 33.82
CA GLY A 711 -67.04 -26.37 33.66
C GLY A 711 -67.15 -26.91 32.24
N GLN A 712 -67.48 -26.08 31.25
CA GLN A 712 -67.60 -26.51 29.84
C GLN A 712 -66.24 -26.75 29.19
N ILE A 713 -65.23 -25.94 29.53
CA ILE A 713 -63.87 -26.09 28.98
C ILE A 713 -63.14 -27.31 29.55
N GLN A 714 -63.46 -27.76 30.76
CA GLN A 714 -62.76 -28.86 31.43
C GLN A 714 -62.75 -30.14 30.58
N GLN A 715 -63.80 -30.40 29.80
CA GLN A 715 -63.89 -31.56 28.90
C GLN A 715 -62.85 -31.54 27.76
N TYR A 716 -62.36 -30.35 27.38
CA TYR A 716 -61.41 -30.15 26.28
C TYR A 716 -59.98 -29.88 26.77
N THR A 717 -59.79 -29.48 28.03
CA THR A 717 -58.46 -29.17 28.61
C THR A 717 -57.47 -30.33 28.48
N ALA A 718 -57.89 -31.57 28.77
CA ALA A 718 -57.00 -32.74 28.70
C ALA A 718 -56.44 -32.95 27.28
N LYS A 719 -57.27 -32.75 26.24
CA LYS A 719 -56.84 -32.85 24.83
C LYS A 719 -56.00 -31.66 24.39
N LEU A 720 -56.34 -30.44 24.82
CA LEU A 720 -55.56 -29.24 24.54
C LEU A 720 -54.12 -29.34 25.08
N LYS A 721 -53.95 -29.96 26.25
CA LYS A 721 -52.63 -30.20 26.85
C LYS A 721 -51.76 -31.16 26.04
N GLU A 722 -52.36 -32.12 25.33
CA GLU A 722 -51.64 -33.05 24.43
C GLU A 722 -51.11 -32.36 23.17
N PHE A 723 -51.68 -31.21 22.78
CA PHE A 723 -51.27 -30.46 21.58
C PHE A 723 -50.20 -29.40 21.85
N LEU A 724 -49.89 -29.09 23.12
CA LEU A 724 -48.88 -28.11 23.50
C LEU A 724 -47.51 -28.79 23.65
N SER A 725 -46.52 -28.33 22.87
CA SER A 725 -45.12 -28.72 23.06
C SER A 725 -44.55 -28.03 24.30
N ASP A 726 -43.64 -28.69 25.03
CA ASP A 726 -42.98 -28.11 26.22
C ASP A 726 -42.18 -26.83 25.90
N ASP A 727 -41.82 -26.62 24.62
CA ASP A 727 -41.10 -25.44 24.15
C ASP A 727 -42.02 -24.25 23.75
N ASP A 728 -43.32 -24.49 23.57
CA ASP A 728 -44.27 -23.45 23.15
C ASP A 728 -44.86 -22.74 24.38
N ARG A 729 -44.68 -21.42 24.45
CA ARG A 729 -45.38 -20.58 25.44
C ARG A 729 -46.64 -20.03 24.80
N PRO A 730 -47.82 -20.64 25.02
CA PRO A 730 -49.05 -20.12 24.44
C PRO A 730 -49.37 -18.76 25.06
N PHE A 731 -49.95 -17.86 24.27
CA PHE A 731 -50.47 -16.59 24.78
C PHE A 731 -51.66 -16.78 25.72
N ILE A 732 -52.29 -17.95 25.72
CA ILE A 732 -53.37 -18.22 26.66
C ILE A 732 -53.19 -19.60 27.26
N ILE A 733 -53.21 -19.66 28.59
CA ILE A 733 -53.05 -20.89 29.35
C ILE A 733 -54.41 -21.23 29.96
N PRO A 734 -55.25 -22.06 29.29
CA PRO A 734 -56.60 -22.36 29.75
C PRO A 734 -56.63 -23.25 31.02
N PHE A 735 -55.47 -23.67 31.52
CA PHE A 735 -55.31 -24.59 32.64
C PHE A 735 -55.29 -23.88 34.00
N ASP A 736 -54.79 -22.64 34.03
CA ASP A 736 -54.66 -21.83 35.24
C ASP A 736 -55.67 -20.67 35.21
N SER A 737 -55.83 -19.95 36.33
CA SER A 737 -56.72 -18.79 36.36
C SER A 737 -56.18 -17.69 35.47
N MET A 738 -56.94 -17.35 34.43
CA MET A 738 -56.57 -16.34 33.45
C MET A 738 -56.80 -14.91 33.98
N LEU A 739 -57.34 -14.74 35.19
CA LEU A 739 -57.57 -13.43 35.84
C LEU A 739 -56.29 -12.61 35.97
N GLY A 740 -55.17 -13.24 36.34
CA GLY A 740 -53.86 -12.59 36.39
C GLY A 740 -53.32 -12.20 35.01
N GLU A 741 -53.58 -13.02 33.99
CA GLU A 741 -53.18 -12.76 32.60
C GLU A 741 -53.96 -11.60 31.99
N ILE A 742 -55.26 -11.48 32.29
CA ILE A 742 -56.11 -10.34 31.92
C ILE A 742 -55.51 -9.02 32.44
N ILE A 743 -55.07 -8.98 33.71
CA ILE A 743 -54.42 -7.78 34.27
C ILE A 743 -53.10 -7.49 33.55
N ASN A 744 -52.31 -8.52 33.23
CA ASN A 744 -51.05 -8.35 32.51
C ASN A 744 -51.27 -7.80 31.09
N TYR A 745 -52.18 -8.41 30.31
CA TYR A 745 -52.49 -7.98 28.94
C TYR A 745 -53.12 -6.61 28.88
N THR A 746 -54.01 -6.26 29.81
CA THR A 746 -54.56 -4.90 29.91
C THR A 746 -53.52 -3.87 30.33
N THR A 747 -52.50 -4.28 31.11
CA THR A 747 -51.36 -3.42 31.45
C THR A 747 -50.49 -3.16 30.22
N LEU A 748 -50.14 -4.22 29.48
CA LEU A 748 -49.37 -4.10 28.24
C LEU A 748 -50.13 -3.32 27.17
N SER A 749 -51.42 -3.57 26.99
CA SER A 749 -52.25 -2.81 26.03
C SER A 749 -52.31 -1.32 26.39
N SER A 750 -52.50 -1.00 27.67
CA SER A 750 -52.50 0.38 28.14
C SER A 750 -51.15 1.08 28.01
N GLN A 751 -50.04 0.37 28.21
CA GLN A 751 -48.69 0.91 27.98
C GLN A 751 -48.50 1.24 26.50
N ASN A 752 -48.83 0.32 25.59
CA ASN A 752 -48.73 0.59 24.16
C ASN A 752 -49.68 1.70 23.69
N LEU A 753 -50.86 1.84 24.30
CA LEU A 753 -51.77 2.96 24.03
C LEU A 753 -51.18 4.29 24.52
N HIS A 754 -50.50 4.28 25.67
CA HIS A 754 -49.79 5.45 26.18
C HIS A 754 -48.63 5.85 25.26
N ASP A 755 -47.81 4.87 24.84
CA ASP A 755 -46.71 5.10 23.90
C ASP A 755 -47.22 5.67 22.57
N LEU A 756 -48.38 5.20 22.08
CA LEU A 756 -49.02 5.77 20.90
C LEU A 756 -49.39 7.24 21.12
N MET A 757 -49.98 7.59 22.26
CA MET A 757 -50.35 8.97 22.59
C MET A 757 -49.12 9.86 22.76
N GLU A 758 -48.03 9.35 23.34
CA GLU A 758 -46.76 10.07 23.46
C GLU A 758 -46.13 10.33 22.08
N LEU A 759 -46.10 9.33 21.19
CA LEU A 759 -45.61 9.48 19.81
C LEU A 759 -46.43 10.48 19.00
N LEU A 760 -47.75 10.53 19.20
CA LEU A 760 -48.63 11.51 18.56
C LEU A 760 -48.40 12.92 19.12
N ALA A 761 -48.21 13.05 20.43
CA ALA A 761 -47.88 14.33 21.07
C ALA A 761 -46.52 14.85 20.61
N GLU A 762 -45.51 13.99 20.50
CA GLU A 762 -44.18 14.36 20.02
C GLU A 762 -44.22 14.87 18.57
N ARG A 763 -45.02 14.23 17.70
CA ARG A 763 -45.22 14.72 16.32
C ARG A 763 -45.95 16.05 16.27
N SER A 764 -46.93 16.26 17.14
CA SER A 764 -47.61 17.55 17.25
C SER A 764 -46.64 18.66 17.66
N ILE A 765 -45.70 18.38 18.57
CA ILE A 765 -44.62 19.31 18.96
C ILE A 765 -43.68 19.59 17.79
N LYS A 766 -43.40 18.60 16.93
CA LYS A 766 -42.59 18.75 15.71
C LYS A 766 -43.29 19.57 14.60
N GLY A 767 -44.56 19.92 14.78
CA GLY A 767 -45.33 20.77 13.86
C GLY A 767 -46.12 20.02 12.79
N ASP A 768 -46.23 18.69 12.91
CA ASP A 768 -47.09 17.89 12.03
C ASP A 768 -48.56 18.15 12.38
N ASP A 769 -49.42 18.19 11.35
CA ASP A 769 -50.87 18.25 11.55
C ASP A 769 -51.41 16.87 11.97
N VAL A 770 -51.31 16.61 13.27
CA VAL A 770 -51.74 15.34 13.87
C VAL A 770 -53.26 15.15 13.79
N TYR A 771 -54.02 16.23 13.59
CA TYR A 771 -55.48 16.16 13.57
C TYR A 771 -56.01 15.33 12.39
N ASP A 772 -55.35 15.35 11.23
CA ASP A 772 -55.84 14.62 10.06
C ASP A 772 -55.93 13.11 10.30
N TYR A 773 -54.93 12.51 10.97
CA TYR A 773 -54.90 11.07 11.23
C TYR A 773 -55.35 10.69 12.64
N ALA A 774 -55.11 11.54 13.65
CA ALA A 774 -55.62 11.32 15.01
C ALA A 774 -57.10 11.70 15.18
N SER A 775 -57.72 12.37 14.20
CA SER A 775 -59.17 12.64 14.19
C SER A 775 -59.98 11.37 14.45
N SER A 776 -59.57 10.24 13.90
CA SER A 776 -60.22 8.93 14.13
C SER A 776 -60.09 8.44 15.58
N LEU A 777 -59.03 8.84 16.28
CA LEU A 777 -58.76 8.52 17.68
C LEU A 777 -59.47 9.46 18.65
N THR A 778 -59.60 10.74 18.30
CA THR A 778 -60.07 11.81 19.19
C THR A 778 -61.51 12.25 18.93
N ASN A 779 -62.01 12.17 17.69
CA ASN A 779 -63.36 12.61 17.37
C ASN A 779 -64.38 11.63 17.93
N GLU A 780 -65.45 12.20 18.48
CA GLU A 780 -66.56 11.45 19.08
C GLU A 780 -67.52 10.93 18.00
N THR A 781 -67.00 10.19 17.02
CA THR A 781 -67.79 9.66 15.89
C THR A 781 -68.28 8.24 16.13
N LEU A 782 -67.76 7.54 17.13
CA LEU A 782 -68.06 6.12 17.34
C LEU A 782 -69.19 5.92 18.37
N PRO A 783 -70.10 4.97 18.12
CA PRO A 783 -71.07 4.54 19.11
C PRO A 783 -70.39 3.89 20.31
N MET A 784 -70.66 4.42 21.49
CA MET A 784 -70.36 3.79 22.75
C MET A 784 -71.64 3.44 23.49
N TYR A 785 -71.82 2.16 23.79
CA TYR A 785 -72.95 1.62 24.53
C TYR A 785 -72.59 1.50 26.00
N VAL A 786 -73.30 2.23 26.86
CA VAL A 786 -73.17 2.16 28.32
C VAL A 786 -74.34 1.37 28.86
N CYS A 787 -74.08 0.36 29.69
CA CYS A 787 -75.11 -0.53 30.21
C CYS A 787 -75.58 -0.07 31.59
N PHE A 788 -76.89 0.14 31.77
CA PHE A 788 -77.46 0.50 33.08
C PHE A 788 -78.83 -0.15 33.26
N ALA A 789 -79.03 -0.83 34.41
CA ALA A 789 -80.32 -1.40 34.83
C ALA A 789 -81.05 -2.29 33.77
N GLY A 790 -80.29 -3.09 33.02
CA GLY A 790 -80.84 -4.03 32.03
C GLY A 790 -81.12 -3.43 30.64
N GLY A 791 -80.78 -2.17 30.40
CA GLY A 791 -80.80 -1.52 29.09
C GLY A 791 -79.43 -0.95 28.68
N TYR A 792 -79.25 -0.64 27.40
CA TYR A 792 -78.05 0.04 26.87
C TYR A 792 -78.42 1.41 26.32
N ASN A 793 -77.66 2.44 26.71
CA ASN A 793 -77.76 3.80 26.16
C ASN A 793 -76.56 4.06 25.25
N TYR A 794 -76.81 4.74 24.13
CA TYR A 794 -75.78 5.16 23.18
C TYR A 794 -75.26 6.55 23.54
N TYR A 795 -73.93 6.69 23.52
CA TYR A 795 -73.22 7.95 23.59
C TYR A 795 -72.17 8.01 22.46
N PRO A 796 -72.03 9.15 21.77
CA PRO A 796 -70.89 9.35 20.88
C PRO A 796 -69.61 9.42 21.71
N ALA A 797 -68.60 8.64 21.36
CA ALA A 797 -67.30 8.64 22.04
C ALA A 797 -66.15 8.50 21.04
N SER A 798 -64.97 8.91 21.49
CA SER A 798 -63.73 8.74 20.74
C SER A 798 -63.21 7.30 20.84
N LEU A 799 -62.45 6.83 19.84
CA LEU A 799 -61.84 5.50 19.90
C LEU A 799 -60.91 5.36 21.11
N ALA A 800 -60.21 6.44 21.48
CA ALA A 800 -59.36 6.47 22.67
C ALA A 800 -60.18 6.29 23.96
N SER A 801 -61.35 6.93 24.04
CA SER A 801 -62.26 6.79 25.18
C SER A 801 -62.83 5.37 25.28
N ILE A 802 -63.26 4.80 24.16
CA ILE A 802 -63.77 3.42 24.09
C ILE A 802 -62.69 2.42 24.50
N ALA A 803 -61.47 2.56 23.97
CA ALA A 803 -60.34 1.70 24.32
C ALA A 803 -59.96 1.83 25.81
N SER A 804 -59.91 3.06 26.33
CA SER A 804 -59.58 3.30 27.75
C SER A 804 -60.62 2.72 28.70
N GLN A 805 -61.91 2.88 28.38
CA GLN A 805 -62.99 2.29 29.18
C GLN A 805 -63.01 0.77 29.07
N MET A 806 -62.78 0.21 27.88
CA MET A 806 -62.65 -1.23 27.71
C MET A 806 -61.49 -1.79 28.56
N LEU A 807 -60.32 -1.16 28.54
CA LEU A 807 -59.18 -1.56 29.36
C LEU A 807 -59.47 -1.44 30.86
N ALA A 808 -60.18 -0.40 31.28
CA ALA A 808 -60.60 -0.22 32.67
C ALA A 808 -61.57 -1.33 33.11
N ASN A 809 -62.58 -1.63 32.30
CA ASN A 809 -63.55 -2.69 32.59
C ASN A 809 -62.88 -4.08 32.58
N GLN A 810 -61.97 -4.35 31.64
CA GLN A 810 -61.20 -5.60 31.61
C GLN A 810 -60.36 -5.78 32.88
N ARG A 811 -59.71 -4.70 33.38
CA ARG A 811 -58.97 -4.74 34.65
C ARG A 811 -59.87 -4.97 35.85
N LEU A 812 -61.04 -4.33 35.88
CA LEU A 812 -62.02 -4.53 36.95
C LEU A 812 -62.51 -5.98 37.03
N ILE A 813 -62.69 -6.64 35.87
CA ILE A 813 -63.03 -8.07 35.81
C ILE A 813 -61.85 -8.94 36.24
N GLY A 814 -60.65 -8.66 35.75
CA GLY A 814 -59.43 -9.40 36.13
C GLY A 814 -59.12 -9.32 37.63
N GLY A 815 -59.56 -8.26 38.33
CA GLY A 815 -59.39 -8.11 39.77
C GLY A 815 -60.40 -8.85 40.65
N ARG A 816 -61.40 -9.54 40.08
CA ARG A 816 -62.41 -10.29 40.85
C ARG A 816 -61.92 -11.66 41.26
N GLN A 817 -62.58 -12.26 42.26
CA GLN A 817 -62.32 -13.65 42.67
C GLN A 817 -63.02 -14.68 41.78
N SER A 818 -64.12 -14.31 41.12
CA SER A 818 -64.85 -15.16 40.17
C SER A 818 -65.50 -14.31 39.07
N ILE A 819 -65.58 -14.86 37.85
CA ILE A 819 -66.19 -14.21 36.69
C ILE A 819 -67.70 -14.43 36.61
N ILE A 820 -68.24 -15.51 37.18
CA ILE A 820 -69.70 -15.78 37.19
C ILE A 820 -70.50 -14.57 37.71
N ASP A 821 -70.01 -13.92 38.77
CA ASP A 821 -70.65 -12.72 39.33
C ASP A 821 -70.50 -11.49 38.43
N ALA A 822 -69.47 -11.45 37.57
CA ALA A 822 -69.19 -10.36 36.65
C ALA A 822 -70.21 -10.24 35.53
N PHE A 823 -70.88 -11.32 35.11
CA PHE A 823 -71.93 -11.25 34.08
C PHE A 823 -73.21 -10.55 34.54
N SER A 824 -73.38 -10.36 35.85
CA SER A 824 -74.47 -9.55 36.41
C SER A 824 -74.16 -8.04 36.45
N ASP A 825 -72.90 -7.67 36.18
CA ASP A 825 -72.41 -6.30 36.26
C ASP A 825 -72.43 -5.57 34.91
N ALA A 826 -72.65 -4.26 34.97
CA ALA A 826 -72.68 -3.37 33.82
C ALA A 826 -71.37 -3.41 33.00
N GLY A 827 -70.22 -3.58 33.65
CA GLY A 827 -68.91 -3.59 32.98
C GLY A 827 -68.72 -4.72 31.96
N THR A 828 -69.27 -5.92 32.23
CA THR A 828 -69.20 -7.05 31.29
C THR A 828 -70.10 -6.81 30.08
N CYS A 829 -71.30 -6.26 30.32
CA CYS A 829 -72.20 -5.82 29.26
C CYS A 829 -71.50 -4.79 28.36
N GLU A 830 -70.85 -3.78 28.94
CA GLU A 830 -70.13 -2.75 28.19
C GLU A 830 -68.95 -3.29 27.37
N ILE A 831 -68.18 -4.25 27.88
CA ILE A 831 -67.11 -4.90 27.10
C ILE A 831 -67.69 -5.64 25.90
N THR A 832 -68.79 -6.38 26.09
CA THR A 832 -69.41 -7.16 25.00
C THR A 832 -70.07 -6.29 23.94
N THR A 833 -70.74 -5.20 24.34
CA THR A 833 -71.43 -4.29 23.40
C THR A 833 -70.49 -3.33 22.70
N ASN A 834 -69.38 -2.95 23.34
CA ASN A 834 -68.35 -2.09 22.75
C ASN A 834 -67.17 -2.88 22.18
N PHE A 835 -67.34 -4.19 21.98
CA PHE A 835 -66.36 -5.00 21.28
C PHE A 835 -66.31 -4.56 19.82
N VAL A 836 -65.39 -3.66 19.52
CA VAL A 836 -65.12 -3.22 18.15
C VAL A 836 -64.24 -4.30 17.50
N PRO A 837 -64.72 -5.01 16.45
CA PRO A 837 -63.92 -6.05 15.80
C PRO A 837 -62.58 -5.56 15.27
#